data_AF-A0A542AGY0-F1
#
_entry.id   AF-A0A542AGY0-F1
#
_cell.length_a   1.000
_cell.length_b   1.000
_cell.length_c   1.000
_cell.angle_alpha   90.00
_cell.angle_beta   90.00
_cell.angle_gamma   90.00
#
_symmetry.space_group_name_H-M   'P 1'
#
loop_
_entity.id
_entity.type
_entity.pdbx_description
1 polymer ?
#
loop_
_entity_poly.entity_id
_entity_poly.type
_entity_poly.pdbx_seq_one_letter_code
_entity_poly.pdbx_strand_id
1 'polypeptide(L)'
;MISTASSSLASSLNATATSSKRMSGLVSGLDTDTLVKQLTSGTQSKIDKQGQLKQIALWRQQSYREVTTALQEFQSKYFSSATSSSSILNSAFFNSTSIKNTSSFLNVSGSASTAKNMVVTGITQLAQQAGFASKHKVSDQTISGAVNEVWRPSTVAGSSITVNYDGKDYQLALDSDFTLTSGDSAALSKVTDALNAKIAKTDKLAGNVKFTVNEDGKVTLTKTGSSSADIKITSGSDGLLKGLGLSKDTSGSTAIEGGDTDTDSFFKSTLAAGSTLDIKIGENTYTLSIPSNTSISSDDSLGTMSVKAILEEAIRSNSALKDKLSVDITDGVVSFSSSAGDLIITGGSQNLLQGLGLKQEDGSIAASGTYNREKLVSSYLGDSLSGSTLTVSLDGVDKYITFKESEKSQYSTPADLATYIQKSLTTSYGKDADGNNKFQVSYDDTTKSLNFKAASGTSVIAIESSDVSGVLGKTGALGIYAGETNRLNTNKDLEDVQENLNAETPLKASSDGTYGITINDKTFTFKSTDTIDTIMKTINNDAQANVTITYSSVNDTFSVAAKNGGSGSRVDIANVGDGNLATVLFGTVPTKDENGNYVENTSEYTLQKPQDAKMTISFDGNPANAIEITRTENKFTLDGVDFELLAKTDTTVSAEKPITFSVNNQTDDLYDKIKSFVEDYNAIIKLCNDKVSERKDTDETYNPLTDAQKADMSEDEIKNWEAKAKKGILNGDSILSNLSTDLRSSMTDQVASMKAALYEIGISTKANDYSANGQLTIDEDTLKNALNNNPDKVASLFTSEDGIAARMQSVIDKNIKTTGGDGILIAKAGVDNSTKVDNSTLTKEVTDYNTKIKELKTLLATQQEQYYAKFTRLEQYLSNMNSQASLFQTSTSS
;
A
#
# COMPACT_ATOMS: atom_id res chain seq x y z
N MET A 1 3.30 0.17 -26.90
CA MET A 1 4.17 -0.98 -26.59
C MET A 1 3.91 -1.41 -25.16
N ILE A 2 2.96 -2.32 -24.94
CA ILE A 2 2.81 -3.03 -23.66
C ILE A 2 2.67 -4.50 -24.06
N SER A 3 3.80 -5.20 -23.98
CA SER A 3 3.91 -6.63 -24.20
C SER A 3 4.16 -7.26 -22.85
N THR A 4 3.26 -8.19 -22.48
CA THR A 4 3.53 -9.35 -21.60
C THR A 4 4.05 -9.04 -20.19
N ALA A 5 3.15 -8.68 -19.27
CA ALA A 5 3.39 -8.76 -17.83
C ALA A 5 2.09 -9.11 -17.08
N SER A 6 1.48 -10.26 -17.38
CA SER A 6 0.31 -10.76 -16.62
C SER A 6 0.20 -12.29 -16.59
N SER A 7 1.30 -13.03 -16.69
CA SER A 7 1.27 -14.51 -16.68
C SER A 7 2.24 -15.20 -15.71
N SER A 8 2.86 -14.50 -14.75
CA SER A 8 3.81 -15.15 -13.80
C SER A 8 3.35 -15.25 -12.35
N LEU A 9 2.12 -14.85 -12.00
CA LEU A 9 1.64 -14.86 -10.60
C LEU A 9 0.80 -16.09 -10.20
N ALA A 10 0.84 -17.18 -10.99
CA ALA A 10 0.09 -18.41 -10.70
C ALA A 10 0.92 -19.70 -10.68
N SER A 11 2.26 -19.62 -10.64
CA SER A 11 3.13 -20.81 -10.64
C SER A 11 3.93 -21.03 -9.34
N SER A 12 3.80 -20.19 -8.31
CA SER A 12 4.57 -20.33 -7.05
C SER A 12 3.72 -20.80 -5.86
N LEU A 13 3.01 -21.94 -6.01
CA LEU A 13 2.45 -22.65 -4.85
C LEU A 13 2.77 -24.15 -4.82
N ASN A 14 3.70 -24.62 -5.65
CA ASN A 14 4.23 -25.99 -5.58
C ASN A 14 5.76 -25.99 -5.46
N ALA A 15 6.27 -25.50 -4.34
CA ALA A 15 7.65 -25.75 -3.93
C ALA A 15 7.80 -25.67 -2.40
N THR A 16 6.94 -26.38 -1.67
CA THR A 16 7.26 -26.80 -0.30
C THR A 16 6.73 -28.21 -0.08
N ALA A 17 7.18 -29.12 -0.95
CA ALA A 17 7.22 -30.53 -0.58
C ALA A 17 8.58 -30.76 0.08
N THR A 18 8.61 -30.59 1.41
CA THR A 18 9.58 -31.30 2.24
C THR A 18 9.64 -32.74 1.76
N SER A 19 10.82 -33.21 1.39
CA SER A 19 11.11 -34.62 1.13
C SER A 19 11.04 -35.42 2.43
N SER A 20 9.86 -35.47 3.07
CA SER A 20 9.56 -36.58 3.98
C SER A 20 9.54 -37.82 3.12
N LYS A 21 10.45 -38.76 3.38
CA LYS A 21 10.59 -40.05 2.70
C LYS A 21 9.21 -40.65 2.35
N ARG A 22 8.74 -40.41 1.13
CA ARG A 22 7.64 -41.13 0.52
C ARG A 22 8.22 -42.45 0.05
N MET A 23 8.15 -43.45 0.91
CA MET A 23 8.39 -44.84 0.51
C MET A 23 7.20 -45.22 -0.39
N SER A 24 7.26 -44.87 -1.67
CA SER A 24 6.22 -45.24 -2.63
C SER A 24 6.57 -46.63 -3.18
N GLY A 25 5.75 -47.63 -2.86
CA GLY A 25 5.64 -48.86 -3.65
C GLY A 25 6.71 -49.94 -3.47
N LEU A 26 7.70 -49.77 -2.59
CA LEU A 26 8.83 -50.72 -2.50
C LEU A 26 8.51 -52.06 -1.81
N VAL A 27 7.44 -52.16 -1.02
CA VAL A 27 7.05 -53.40 -0.30
C VAL A 27 5.82 -54.08 -0.92
N SER A 28 4.90 -53.33 -1.52
CA SER A 28 3.60 -53.85 -2.01
C SER A 28 3.45 -53.82 -3.54
N GLY A 29 4.29 -53.08 -4.29
CA GLY A 29 4.10 -52.85 -5.73
C GLY A 29 2.87 -51.99 -6.09
N LEU A 30 2.18 -51.39 -5.11
CA LEU A 30 1.04 -50.50 -5.33
C LEU A 30 1.52 -49.07 -5.57
N ASP A 31 1.02 -48.45 -6.63
CA ASP A 31 1.21 -47.02 -6.88
C ASP A 31 0.32 -46.21 -5.93
N THR A 32 0.87 -45.93 -4.74
CA THR A 32 0.20 -45.22 -3.66
C THR A 32 -0.17 -43.79 -4.07
N ASP A 33 0.62 -43.13 -4.91
CA ASP A 33 0.35 -41.78 -5.38
C ASP A 33 -0.86 -41.75 -6.32
N THR A 34 -0.94 -42.70 -7.25
CA THR A 34 -2.12 -42.83 -8.14
C THR A 34 -3.38 -43.17 -7.36
N LEU A 35 -3.31 -44.05 -6.36
CA LEU A 35 -4.45 -44.40 -5.52
C LEU A 35 -4.91 -43.22 -4.66
N VAL A 36 -3.99 -42.49 -4.02
CA VAL A 36 -4.33 -41.29 -3.25
C VAL A 36 -4.95 -40.22 -4.16
N LYS A 37 -4.43 -40.02 -5.38
CA LYS A 37 -5.01 -39.12 -6.38
C LYS A 37 -6.43 -39.55 -6.78
N GLN A 38 -6.68 -40.85 -6.96
CA GLN A 38 -8.03 -41.38 -7.24
C GLN A 38 -8.98 -41.17 -6.06
N LEU A 39 -8.53 -41.46 -4.83
CA LEU A 39 -9.33 -41.28 -3.61
C LEU A 39 -9.65 -39.82 -3.30
N THR A 40 -8.81 -38.89 -3.76
CA THR A 40 -9.00 -37.44 -3.55
C THR A 40 -9.58 -36.71 -4.78
N SER A 41 -9.81 -37.43 -5.88
CA SER A 41 -10.31 -36.88 -7.15
C SER A 41 -11.61 -36.09 -7.03
N GLY A 42 -12.52 -36.50 -6.14
CA GLY A 42 -13.78 -35.80 -5.87
C GLY A 42 -13.57 -34.40 -5.27
N THR A 43 -12.55 -34.22 -4.42
CA THR A 43 -12.20 -32.89 -3.86
C THR A 43 -11.46 -32.06 -4.90
N GLN A 44 -10.57 -32.67 -5.68
CA GLN A 44 -9.89 -32.00 -6.79
C GLN A 44 -10.89 -31.47 -7.84
N SER A 45 -11.87 -32.27 -8.24
CA SER A 45 -12.93 -31.84 -9.17
C SER A 45 -13.75 -30.65 -8.63
N LYS A 46 -13.96 -30.57 -7.31
CA LYS A 46 -14.59 -29.41 -6.69
C LYS A 46 -13.69 -28.17 -6.78
N ILE A 47 -12.38 -28.31 -6.54
CA ILE A 47 -11.41 -27.20 -6.69
C ILE A 47 -11.44 -26.69 -8.13
N ASP A 48 -11.34 -27.60 -9.11
CA ASP A 48 -11.34 -27.27 -10.53
C ASP A 48 -12.60 -26.52 -10.93
N LYS A 49 -13.77 -26.98 -10.48
CA LYS A 49 -15.06 -26.31 -10.74
C LYS A 49 -15.10 -24.90 -10.13
N GLN A 50 -14.62 -24.71 -8.90
CA GLN A 50 -14.56 -23.38 -8.29
C GLN A 50 -13.56 -22.48 -9.05
N GLY A 51 -12.44 -23.02 -9.51
CA GLY A 51 -11.47 -22.32 -10.35
C GLY A 51 -12.07 -21.85 -11.67
N GLN A 52 -12.86 -22.69 -12.33
CA GLN A 52 -13.58 -22.33 -13.56
C GLN A 52 -14.62 -21.24 -13.31
N LEU A 53 -15.41 -21.34 -12.23
CA LEU A 53 -16.39 -20.30 -11.86
C LEU A 53 -15.72 -18.96 -11.56
N LYS A 54 -14.61 -18.98 -10.82
CA LYS A 54 -13.76 -17.79 -10.60
C LYS A 54 -13.31 -17.17 -11.91
N GLN A 55 -12.82 -17.99 -12.85
CA GLN A 55 -12.34 -17.51 -14.14
C GLN A 55 -13.45 -16.85 -14.97
N ILE A 56 -14.66 -17.41 -14.94
CA ILE A 56 -15.85 -16.82 -15.57
C ILE A 56 -16.19 -15.47 -14.93
N ALA A 57 -16.20 -15.37 -13.59
CA ALA A 57 -16.46 -14.13 -12.89
C ALA A 57 -15.44 -13.03 -13.24
N LEU A 58 -14.14 -13.39 -13.32
CA LEU A 58 -13.07 -12.49 -13.77
C LEU A 58 -13.27 -12.01 -15.21
N TRP A 59 -13.63 -12.90 -16.15
CA TRP A 59 -13.89 -12.51 -17.54
C TRP A 59 -15.12 -11.61 -17.67
N ARG A 60 -16.18 -11.84 -16.88
CA ARG A 60 -17.34 -10.93 -16.81
C ARG A 60 -16.94 -9.57 -16.28
N GLN A 61 -16.14 -9.54 -15.21
CA GLN A 61 -15.63 -8.32 -14.62
C GLN A 61 -14.82 -7.50 -15.62
N GLN A 62 -13.87 -8.14 -16.31
CA GLN A 62 -13.06 -7.49 -17.33
C GLN A 62 -13.92 -6.93 -18.47
N SER A 63 -14.94 -7.69 -18.90
CA SER A 63 -15.84 -7.26 -19.98
C SER A 63 -16.69 -6.04 -19.59
N TYR A 64 -17.15 -5.95 -18.34
CA TYR A 64 -17.82 -4.74 -17.84
C TYR A 64 -16.85 -3.55 -17.70
N ARG A 65 -15.62 -3.80 -17.21
CA ARG A 65 -14.60 -2.76 -17.09
C ARG A 65 -14.22 -2.16 -18.44
N GLU A 66 -14.19 -2.96 -19.50
CA GLU A 66 -13.99 -2.46 -20.88
C GLU A 66 -15.03 -1.40 -21.28
N VAL A 67 -16.31 -1.63 -20.95
CA VAL A 67 -17.39 -0.65 -21.18
C VAL A 67 -17.27 0.56 -20.26
N THR A 68 -16.94 0.36 -18.98
CA THR A 68 -16.70 1.44 -18.01
C THR A 68 -15.59 2.37 -18.49
N THR A 69 -14.47 1.82 -18.96
CA THR A 69 -13.33 2.60 -19.48
C THR A 69 -13.75 3.42 -20.69
N ALA A 70 -14.47 2.82 -21.65
CA ALA A 70 -14.96 3.55 -22.82
C ALA A 70 -15.88 4.73 -22.43
N LEU A 71 -16.75 4.55 -21.42
CA LEU A 71 -17.57 5.65 -20.89
C LEU A 71 -16.74 6.71 -20.16
N GLN A 72 -15.72 6.32 -19.40
CA GLN A 72 -14.83 7.25 -18.70
C GLN A 72 -14.00 8.10 -19.67
N GLU A 73 -13.46 7.48 -20.72
CA GLU A 73 -12.74 8.17 -21.79
C GLU A 73 -13.65 9.17 -22.51
N PHE A 74 -14.88 8.75 -22.84
CA PHE A 74 -15.88 9.62 -23.45
C PHE A 74 -16.27 10.79 -22.53
N GLN A 75 -16.51 10.52 -21.23
CA GLN A 75 -16.81 11.54 -20.23
C GLN A 75 -15.65 12.54 -20.11
N SER A 76 -14.42 12.05 -19.97
CA SER A 76 -13.23 12.89 -19.84
C SER A 76 -13.02 13.78 -21.07
N LYS A 77 -13.22 13.22 -22.27
CA LYS A 77 -13.01 13.92 -23.54
C LYS A 77 -14.03 15.02 -23.81
N TYR A 78 -15.31 14.81 -23.46
CA TYR A 78 -16.39 15.72 -23.87
C TYR A 78 -17.11 16.44 -22.71
N PHE A 79 -17.01 15.94 -21.48
CA PHE A 79 -17.78 16.43 -20.32
C PHE A 79 -16.90 16.97 -19.18
N SER A 80 -15.58 17.03 -19.36
CA SER A 80 -14.67 17.57 -18.35
C SER A 80 -14.80 19.08 -18.21
N SER A 81 -15.06 19.57 -16.99
CA SER A 81 -15.16 21.01 -16.67
C SER A 81 -13.81 21.72 -16.61
N ALA A 82 -12.69 20.99 -16.60
CA ALA A 82 -11.34 21.54 -16.46
C ALA A 82 -10.87 22.35 -17.70
N THR A 83 -11.54 22.17 -18.85
CA THR A 83 -11.29 22.93 -20.09
C THR A 83 -12.61 23.49 -20.61
N SER A 84 -13.04 24.62 -20.05
CA SER A 84 -14.39 25.18 -20.22
C SER A 84 -14.83 25.40 -21.67
N SER A 85 -13.92 25.58 -22.64
CA SER A 85 -14.22 25.74 -24.07
C SER A 85 -14.27 24.43 -24.87
N SER A 86 -13.87 23.30 -24.28
CA SER A 86 -13.80 21.98 -24.94
C SER A 86 -14.92 21.04 -24.51
N SER A 87 -15.69 21.40 -23.48
CA SER A 87 -16.81 20.59 -23.00
C SER A 87 -18.10 20.86 -23.76
N ILE A 88 -18.77 19.80 -24.20
CA ILE A 88 -20.07 19.84 -24.88
C ILE A 88 -21.22 20.34 -23.98
N LEU A 89 -20.99 20.45 -22.67
CA LEU A 89 -21.93 21.04 -21.71
C LEU A 89 -21.97 22.58 -21.79
N ASN A 90 -20.95 23.20 -22.39
CA ASN A 90 -20.83 24.65 -22.46
C ASN A 90 -21.23 25.15 -23.86
N SER A 91 -22.06 26.21 -23.91
CA SER A 91 -22.44 26.84 -25.18
C SER A 91 -21.22 27.36 -25.96
N ALA A 92 -20.12 27.69 -25.27
CA ALA A 92 -18.84 28.07 -25.88
C ALA A 92 -18.24 26.99 -26.80
N PHE A 93 -18.51 25.71 -26.55
CA PHE A 93 -18.07 24.60 -27.44
C PHE A 93 -18.66 24.73 -28.84
N PHE A 94 -19.89 25.26 -28.93
CA PHE A 94 -20.65 25.43 -30.17
C PHE A 94 -20.46 26.79 -30.81
N ASN A 95 -19.53 27.61 -30.29
CA ASN A 95 -19.25 28.89 -30.89
C ASN A 95 -18.57 28.68 -32.25
N SER A 96 -19.30 28.99 -33.32
CA SER A 96 -18.78 28.95 -34.70
C SER A 96 -17.88 30.16 -35.02
N THR A 97 -17.69 31.08 -34.06
CA THR A 97 -16.81 32.25 -34.19
C THR A 97 -15.67 32.19 -33.18
N SER A 98 -14.41 32.34 -33.63
CA SER A 98 -13.29 32.62 -32.72
C SER A 98 -12.85 34.06 -32.80
N ILE A 99 -12.48 34.59 -31.63
CA ILE A 99 -11.73 35.83 -31.53
C ILE A 99 -10.27 35.48 -31.79
N LYS A 100 -9.75 35.89 -32.94
CA LYS A 100 -8.31 35.92 -33.21
C LYS A 100 -7.76 37.23 -32.69
N ASN A 101 -6.57 37.17 -32.10
CA ASN A 101 -5.83 38.36 -31.71
C ASN A 101 -4.49 38.39 -32.43
N THR A 102 -3.87 39.56 -32.51
CA THR A 102 -2.61 39.77 -33.24
C THR A 102 -1.35 39.43 -32.44
N SER A 103 -1.46 38.81 -31.26
CA SER A 103 -0.38 38.65 -30.29
C SER A 103 -0.37 37.31 -29.55
N SER A 104 0.76 36.97 -28.92
CA SER A 104 0.92 35.83 -28.01
C SER A 104 0.87 36.22 -26.53
N PHE A 105 0.75 37.51 -26.20
CA PHE A 105 0.80 37.98 -24.80
C PHE A 105 -0.50 37.71 -24.01
N LEU A 106 -1.61 37.41 -24.70
CA LEU A 106 -2.91 37.16 -24.09
C LEU A 106 -3.80 36.28 -24.98
N ASN A 107 -4.72 35.56 -24.34
CA ASN A 107 -5.84 34.90 -24.99
C ASN A 107 -7.14 35.67 -24.73
N VAL A 108 -8.05 35.65 -25.72
CA VAL A 108 -9.38 36.26 -25.60
C VAL A 108 -10.45 35.29 -26.08
N SER A 109 -11.57 35.24 -25.36
CA SER A 109 -12.78 34.53 -25.76
C SER A 109 -14.04 35.30 -25.32
N GLY A 110 -15.23 34.75 -25.52
CA GLY A 110 -16.49 35.41 -25.17
C GLY A 110 -17.11 36.22 -26.32
N SER A 111 -17.66 37.39 -26.02
CA SER A 111 -18.46 38.21 -26.95
C SER A 111 -17.62 38.77 -28.12
N ALA A 112 -17.70 38.12 -29.28
CA ALA A 112 -16.97 38.51 -30.49
C ALA A 112 -17.36 39.91 -31.02
N SER A 113 -18.63 40.30 -30.87
CA SER A 113 -19.12 41.64 -31.24
C SER A 113 -18.53 42.74 -30.38
N THR A 114 -18.34 42.48 -29.08
CA THR A 114 -17.72 43.41 -28.14
C THR A 114 -16.21 43.46 -28.32
N ALA A 115 -15.58 42.29 -28.43
CA ALA A 115 -14.13 42.18 -28.60
C ALA A 115 -13.61 42.90 -29.85
N LYS A 116 -14.38 42.93 -30.95
CA LYS A 116 -13.99 43.66 -32.17
C LYS A 116 -13.73 45.16 -31.96
N ASN A 117 -14.35 45.76 -30.94
CA ASN A 117 -14.16 47.17 -30.60
C ASN A 117 -13.11 47.37 -29.49
N MET A 118 -12.54 46.30 -28.95
CA MET A 118 -11.50 46.38 -27.93
C MET A 118 -10.11 46.43 -28.56
N VAL A 119 -9.20 47.16 -27.92
CA VAL A 119 -7.82 47.30 -28.38
C VAL A 119 -6.89 47.38 -27.17
N VAL A 120 -5.91 46.49 -27.06
CA VAL A 120 -4.96 46.46 -25.93
C VAL A 120 -3.65 47.14 -26.34
N THR A 121 -3.23 48.14 -25.58
CA THR A 121 -2.03 48.94 -25.86
C THR A 121 -0.84 48.59 -24.96
N GLY A 122 -1.05 47.76 -23.92
CA GLY A 122 0.04 47.22 -23.11
C GLY A 122 -0.42 46.34 -21.95
N ILE A 123 0.41 45.37 -21.56
CA ILE A 123 0.30 44.60 -20.32
C ILE A 123 1.59 44.84 -19.55
N THR A 124 1.52 45.65 -18.51
CA THR A 124 2.71 46.10 -17.75
C THR A 124 3.02 45.18 -16.58
N GLN A 125 2.01 44.49 -16.06
CA GLN A 125 2.14 43.63 -14.89
C GLN A 125 1.19 42.43 -14.99
N LEU A 126 1.68 41.25 -14.59
CA LEU A 126 0.83 40.07 -14.36
C LEU A 126 0.52 39.97 -12.87
N ALA A 127 -0.66 39.44 -12.55
CA ALA A 127 -1.00 39.06 -11.20
C ALA A 127 -0.07 37.92 -10.73
N GLN A 128 0.43 38.01 -9.51
CA GLN A 128 1.16 36.93 -8.84
C GLN A 128 0.52 36.66 -7.49
N GLN A 129 0.50 35.39 -7.11
CA GLN A 129 0.05 34.94 -5.80
C GLN A 129 1.19 35.04 -4.77
N ALA A 130 0.84 35.21 -3.50
CA ALA A 130 1.78 35.05 -2.39
C ALA A 130 2.30 33.61 -2.34
N GLY A 131 3.59 33.46 -2.11
CA GLY A 131 4.24 32.15 -2.00
C GLY A 131 5.34 32.15 -0.95
N PHE A 132 5.54 30.99 -0.36
CA PHE A 132 6.56 30.70 0.63
C PHE A 132 7.15 29.33 0.33
N ALA A 133 8.46 29.23 0.20
CA ALA A 133 9.15 27.94 0.13
C ALA A 133 10.23 27.88 1.20
N SER A 134 10.13 26.88 2.06
CA SER A 134 11.11 26.65 3.12
C SER A 134 12.39 26.02 2.56
N LYS A 135 13.52 26.34 3.18
CA LYS A 135 14.81 25.64 2.97
C LYS A 135 15.12 24.65 4.09
N HIS A 136 14.24 24.54 5.09
CA HIS A 136 14.35 23.59 6.19
C HIS A 136 14.20 22.15 5.68
N LYS A 137 15.19 21.32 5.99
CA LYS A 137 15.15 19.87 5.75
C LYS A 137 14.38 19.22 6.89
N VAL A 138 13.22 18.68 6.56
CA VAL A 138 12.27 18.19 7.57
C VAL A 138 12.70 16.86 8.17
N SER A 139 13.47 16.06 7.44
CA SER A 139 14.02 14.80 7.91
C SER A 139 15.51 14.86 8.21
N ASP A 140 16.00 13.89 8.99
CA ASP A 140 17.44 13.64 9.18
C ASP A 140 18.14 13.08 7.93
N GLN A 141 17.40 12.92 6.82
CA GLN A 141 17.87 12.38 5.55
C GLN A 141 18.59 11.02 5.65
N THR A 142 18.22 10.25 6.68
CA THR A 142 18.87 9.01 7.08
C THR A 142 17.80 7.99 7.43
N ILE A 143 17.99 6.74 7.01
CA ILE A 143 17.21 5.60 7.54
C ILE A 143 18.05 4.98 8.65
N SER A 144 17.47 4.80 9.82
CA SER A 144 18.15 4.22 10.98
C SER A 144 17.31 3.10 11.57
N GLY A 145 17.96 2.02 12.01
CA GLY A 145 17.32 0.95 12.78
C GLY A 145 18.24 0.37 13.82
N ALA A 146 17.70 0.04 14.98
CA ALA A 146 18.46 -0.57 16.07
C ALA A 146 18.75 -2.05 15.72
N VAL A 147 20.04 -2.40 15.62
CA VAL A 147 20.47 -3.76 15.26
C VAL A 147 21.28 -4.36 16.38
N ASN A 148 20.84 -5.51 16.86
CA ASN A 148 21.53 -6.27 17.91
C ASN A 148 22.13 -7.55 17.30
N GLU A 149 23.33 -7.91 17.74
CA GLU A 149 23.94 -9.18 17.37
C GLU A 149 23.13 -10.38 17.90
N VAL A 150 22.66 -10.25 19.14
CA VAL A 150 21.87 -11.24 19.86
C VAL A 150 20.76 -10.53 20.61
N TRP A 151 19.54 -11.06 20.53
CA TRP A 151 18.42 -10.53 21.31
C TRP A 151 17.44 -11.64 21.64
N ARG A 152 16.68 -11.44 22.72
CA ARG A 152 15.55 -12.30 23.05
C ARG A 152 14.26 -11.57 22.67
N PRO A 153 13.49 -12.05 21.67
CA PRO A 153 12.30 -11.35 21.23
C PRO A 153 11.30 -11.11 22.36
N SER A 154 10.77 -9.88 22.44
CA SER A 154 9.65 -9.55 23.34
C SER A 154 8.38 -10.28 22.88
N THR A 155 7.61 -10.81 23.84
CA THR A 155 6.30 -11.45 23.61
C THR A 155 5.14 -10.53 23.97
N VAL A 156 5.42 -9.36 24.56
CA VAL A 156 4.40 -8.42 25.04
C VAL A 156 4.07 -7.30 24.07
N ALA A 157 4.83 -7.13 22.99
CA ALA A 157 4.44 -6.23 21.89
C ALA A 157 3.07 -6.67 21.32
N GLY A 158 2.12 -5.74 21.22
CA GLY A 158 0.73 -6.05 20.81
C GLY A 158 -0.11 -6.84 21.83
N SER A 159 0.46 -7.25 22.97
CA SER A 159 -0.31 -7.91 24.04
C SER A 159 -1.23 -6.92 24.74
N SER A 160 -2.31 -7.43 25.32
CA SER A 160 -3.29 -6.57 25.99
C SER A 160 -3.72 -7.11 27.35
N ILE A 161 -4.24 -6.20 28.16
CA ILE A 161 -4.92 -6.47 29.43
C ILE A 161 -6.27 -5.74 29.42
N THR A 162 -7.34 -6.40 29.87
CA THR A 162 -8.67 -5.81 29.95
C THR A 162 -8.98 -5.46 31.41
N VAL A 163 -9.22 -4.17 31.64
CA VAL A 163 -9.58 -3.63 32.95
C VAL A 163 -11.06 -3.26 32.93
N ASN A 164 -11.83 -3.82 33.86
CA ASN A 164 -13.19 -3.38 34.12
C ASN A 164 -13.17 -2.22 35.12
N TYR A 165 -13.76 -1.09 34.74
CA TYR A 165 -13.99 0.04 35.61
C TYR A 165 -15.44 0.51 35.47
N ASP A 166 -16.14 0.63 36.60
CA ASP A 166 -17.54 1.09 36.65
C ASP A 166 -18.51 0.25 35.80
N GLY A 167 -18.26 -1.06 35.72
CA GLY A 167 -19.09 -2.01 34.98
C GLY A 167 -18.81 -2.07 33.47
N LYS A 168 -17.81 -1.35 32.96
CA LYS A 168 -17.38 -1.39 31.55
C LYS A 168 -15.96 -1.93 31.41
N ASP A 169 -15.75 -2.79 30.42
CA ASP A 169 -14.44 -3.33 30.05
C ASP A 169 -13.69 -2.38 29.11
N TYR A 170 -12.42 -2.17 29.42
CA TYR A 170 -11.48 -1.38 28.64
C TYR A 170 -10.24 -2.22 28.34
N GLN A 171 -10.01 -2.50 27.06
CA GLN A 171 -8.81 -3.20 26.61
C GLN A 171 -7.65 -2.21 26.48
N LEU A 172 -6.57 -2.47 27.21
CA LEU A 172 -5.32 -1.74 27.15
C LEU A 172 -4.31 -2.60 26.39
N ALA A 173 -4.07 -2.28 25.12
CA ALA A 173 -3.08 -2.96 24.29
C ALA A 173 -1.76 -2.19 24.31
N LEU A 174 -0.65 -2.91 24.52
CA LEU A 174 0.69 -2.40 24.21
C LEU A 174 0.81 -2.25 22.70
N ASP A 175 1.56 -1.25 22.25
CA ASP A 175 1.75 -1.03 20.83
C ASP A 175 2.43 -2.24 20.18
N SER A 176 2.08 -2.52 18.93
CA SER A 176 2.64 -3.65 18.18
C SER A 176 4.14 -3.52 17.96
N ASP A 177 4.68 -2.31 18.08
CA ASP A 177 6.08 -1.98 17.93
C ASP A 177 6.78 -1.73 19.28
N PHE A 178 6.09 -1.96 20.40
CA PHE A 178 6.66 -1.81 21.74
C PHE A 178 7.89 -2.69 21.92
N THR A 179 9.03 -2.08 22.25
CA THR A 179 10.32 -2.78 22.40
C THR A 179 10.70 -2.99 23.86
N LEU A 180 11.23 -4.17 24.15
CA LEU A 180 11.87 -4.50 25.41
C LEU A 180 13.16 -5.25 25.12
N THR A 181 14.18 -4.96 25.93
CA THR A 181 15.47 -5.66 25.89
C THR A 181 15.52 -6.64 27.06
N SER A 182 15.90 -7.88 26.80
CA SER A 182 16.10 -8.87 27.85
C SER A 182 17.21 -8.44 28.81
N GLY A 183 17.00 -8.65 30.11
CA GLY A 183 17.95 -8.21 31.14
C GLY A 183 17.83 -6.73 31.54
N ASP A 184 16.89 -5.98 30.94
CA ASP A 184 16.61 -4.61 31.37
C ASP A 184 15.96 -4.57 32.75
N SER A 185 16.68 -4.03 33.75
CA SER A 185 16.18 -3.86 35.11
C SER A 185 14.91 -2.99 35.20
N ALA A 186 14.64 -2.15 34.20
CA ALA A 186 13.47 -1.30 34.12
C ALA A 186 12.31 -1.92 33.31
N ALA A 187 12.42 -3.18 32.86
CA ALA A 187 11.41 -3.82 32.01
C ALA A 187 9.99 -3.73 32.58
N LEU A 188 9.84 -3.94 33.90
CA LEU A 188 8.55 -3.88 34.58
C LEU A 188 7.96 -2.46 34.52
N SER A 189 8.76 -1.44 34.86
CA SER A 189 8.33 -0.04 34.82
C SER A 189 7.97 0.40 33.41
N LYS A 190 8.78 0.03 32.39
CA LYS A 190 8.50 0.33 30.98
C LYS A 190 7.15 -0.21 30.51
N VAL A 191 6.83 -1.46 30.88
CA VAL A 191 5.52 -2.06 30.56
C VAL A 191 4.39 -1.30 31.28
N THR A 192 4.53 -1.00 32.57
CA THR A 192 3.49 -0.27 33.31
C THR A 192 3.30 1.16 32.82
N ASP A 193 4.37 1.84 32.39
CA ASP A 193 4.32 3.18 31.84
C ASP A 193 3.60 3.20 30.49
N ALA A 194 3.88 2.21 29.63
CA ALA A 194 3.16 2.05 28.36
C ALA A 194 1.66 1.80 28.58
N LEU A 195 1.28 0.96 29.56
CA LEU A 195 -0.13 0.76 29.92
C LEU A 195 -0.77 2.03 30.51
N ASN A 196 -0.04 2.77 31.34
CA ASN A 196 -0.49 4.05 31.90
C ASN A 196 -0.70 5.11 30.80
N ALA A 197 0.13 5.12 29.76
CA ALA A 197 -0.07 5.99 28.60
C ALA A 197 -1.40 5.68 27.88
N LYS A 198 -1.76 4.40 27.73
CA LYS A 198 -3.07 3.99 27.18
C LYS A 198 -4.24 4.39 28.08
N ILE A 199 -4.05 4.29 29.41
CA ILE A 199 -5.04 4.79 30.39
C ILE A 199 -5.26 6.30 30.24
N ALA A 200 -4.19 7.08 30.13
CA ALA A 200 -4.27 8.54 30.00
C ALA A 200 -5.01 8.99 28.74
N LYS A 201 -4.91 8.21 27.65
CA LYS A 201 -5.65 8.42 26.40
C LYS A 201 -7.11 7.91 26.44
N THR A 202 -7.59 7.37 27.56
CA THR A 202 -8.94 6.77 27.69
C THR A 202 -9.81 7.57 28.67
N ASP A 203 -10.78 8.35 28.15
CA ASP A 203 -11.61 9.33 28.91
C ASP A 203 -12.15 8.87 30.28
N LYS A 204 -12.51 7.59 30.43
CA LYS A 204 -13.08 7.04 31.68
C LYS A 204 -12.04 6.46 32.64
N LEU A 205 -10.86 6.08 32.13
CA LEU A 205 -9.77 5.57 32.95
C LEU A 205 -8.79 6.66 33.35
N ALA A 206 -8.63 7.71 32.51
CA ALA A 206 -7.73 8.82 32.73
C ALA A 206 -8.02 9.48 34.10
N GLY A 207 -7.01 9.49 34.98
CA GLY A 207 -7.11 10.01 36.35
C GLY A 207 -7.87 9.11 37.34
N ASN A 208 -8.49 8.01 36.90
CA ASN A 208 -9.30 7.11 37.72
C ASN A 208 -8.66 5.75 38.00
N VAL A 209 -7.67 5.35 37.19
CA VAL A 209 -6.96 4.07 37.29
C VAL A 209 -5.46 4.30 37.04
N LYS A 210 -4.58 3.56 37.72
CA LYS A 210 -3.13 3.64 37.50
C LYS A 210 -2.40 2.35 37.86
N PHE A 211 -1.45 1.92 37.03
CA PHE A 211 -0.45 0.92 37.40
C PHE A 211 0.73 1.57 38.12
N THR A 212 1.20 0.95 39.19
CA THR A 212 2.41 1.36 39.93
C THR A 212 3.28 0.16 40.26
N VAL A 213 4.60 0.32 40.20
CA VAL A 213 5.58 -0.64 40.70
C VAL A 213 6.04 -0.17 42.08
N ASN A 214 5.96 -1.03 43.10
CA ASN A 214 6.44 -0.71 44.45
C ASN A 214 7.95 -1.03 44.63
N GLU A 215 8.52 -0.69 45.78
CA GLU A 215 9.94 -0.92 46.09
C GLU A 215 10.34 -2.41 46.07
N ASP A 216 9.39 -3.31 46.30
CA ASP A 216 9.57 -4.77 46.24
C ASP A 216 9.39 -5.35 44.82
N GLY A 217 9.20 -4.49 43.81
CA GLY A 217 9.03 -4.92 42.41
C GLY A 217 7.65 -5.50 42.08
N LYS A 218 6.63 -5.31 42.94
CA LYS A 218 5.26 -5.75 42.67
C LYS A 218 4.44 -4.68 41.96
N VAL A 219 3.65 -5.11 40.99
CA VAL A 219 2.74 -4.23 40.25
C VAL A 219 1.41 -4.14 41.00
N THR A 220 0.91 -2.93 41.18
CA THR A 220 -0.42 -2.67 41.75
C THR A 220 -1.25 -1.87 40.76
N LEU A 221 -2.48 -2.33 40.49
CA LEU A 221 -3.48 -1.58 39.74
C LEU A 221 -4.40 -0.86 40.73
N THR A 222 -4.25 0.44 40.85
CA THR A 222 -4.98 1.26 41.83
C THR A 222 -6.18 1.94 41.19
N LYS A 223 -7.33 1.94 41.89
CA LYS A 223 -8.49 2.77 41.59
C LYS A 223 -8.36 4.11 42.32
N THR A 224 -8.12 5.19 41.59
CA THR A 224 -8.00 6.56 42.12
C THR A 224 -9.30 7.35 42.02
N GLY A 225 -10.24 6.92 41.16
CA GLY A 225 -11.54 7.56 40.99
C GLY A 225 -12.56 7.18 42.08
N SER A 226 -13.63 7.98 42.20
CA SER A 226 -14.62 7.88 43.28
C SER A 226 -15.71 6.79 43.10
N SER A 227 -15.65 5.95 42.06
CA SER A 227 -16.65 4.90 41.84
C SER A 227 -16.69 3.90 43.01
N SER A 228 -17.89 3.49 43.41
CA SER A 228 -18.12 2.48 44.45
C SER A 228 -17.96 1.04 43.93
N ALA A 229 -17.90 0.84 42.62
CA ALA A 229 -17.68 -0.48 42.02
C ALA A 229 -16.21 -0.91 42.16
N ASP A 230 -15.98 -2.21 42.32
CA ASP A 230 -14.63 -2.78 42.33
C ASP A 230 -13.97 -2.64 40.95
N ILE A 231 -12.66 -2.37 40.93
CA ILE A 231 -11.86 -2.49 39.70
C ILE A 231 -11.56 -3.98 39.47
N LYS A 232 -11.57 -4.45 38.21
CA LYS A 232 -11.30 -5.85 37.88
C LYS A 232 -10.34 -6.00 36.71
N ILE A 233 -9.55 -7.06 36.71
CA ILE A 233 -8.85 -7.56 35.52
C ILE A 233 -9.68 -8.71 34.97
N THR A 234 -10.33 -8.52 33.83
CA THR A 234 -11.26 -9.54 33.27
C THR A 234 -10.56 -10.48 32.30
N SER A 235 -9.49 -10.02 31.64
CA SER A 235 -8.69 -10.85 30.73
C SER A 235 -7.33 -10.20 30.48
N GLY A 236 -6.40 -10.94 29.88
CA GLY A 236 -5.14 -10.42 29.39
C GLY A 236 -4.26 -11.52 28.81
N SER A 237 -3.22 -11.14 28.07
CA SER A 237 -2.23 -12.09 27.57
C SER A 237 -1.47 -12.75 28.73
N ASP A 238 -1.32 -14.08 28.69
CA ASP A 238 -0.70 -14.85 29.78
C ASP A 238 0.71 -14.36 30.13
N GLY A 239 1.56 -14.10 29.13
CA GLY A 239 2.93 -13.59 29.36
C GLY A 239 2.97 -12.19 29.98
N LEU A 240 2.05 -11.32 29.57
CA LEU A 240 1.91 -9.97 30.13
C LEU A 240 1.42 -10.01 31.58
N LEU A 241 0.36 -10.79 31.85
CA LEU A 241 -0.19 -10.94 33.21
C LEU A 241 0.83 -11.56 34.16
N LYS A 242 1.47 -12.67 33.76
CA LYS A 242 2.48 -13.36 34.56
C LYS A 242 3.70 -12.47 34.83
N GLY A 243 4.17 -11.72 33.83
CA GLY A 243 5.29 -10.82 34.04
C GLY A 243 4.96 -9.61 34.93
N LEU A 244 3.71 -9.15 34.93
CA LEU A 244 3.22 -8.15 35.88
C LEU A 244 2.87 -8.73 37.27
N GLY A 245 2.90 -10.05 37.45
CA GLY A 245 2.41 -10.69 38.68
C GLY A 245 0.90 -10.56 38.90
N LEU A 246 0.13 -10.29 37.84
CA LEU A 246 -1.32 -10.09 37.90
C LEU A 246 -2.06 -11.33 37.41
N SER A 247 -3.31 -11.48 37.81
CA SER A 247 -4.17 -12.62 37.43
C SER A 247 -5.51 -12.15 36.87
N LYS A 248 -6.01 -12.88 35.88
CA LYS A 248 -7.38 -12.70 35.37
C LYS A 248 -8.42 -12.99 36.44
N ASP A 249 -9.62 -12.45 36.23
CA ASP A 249 -10.78 -12.60 37.11
C ASP A 249 -10.53 -12.12 38.56
N THR A 250 -9.56 -11.22 38.75
CA THR A 250 -9.24 -10.62 40.05
C THR A 250 -9.99 -9.29 40.20
N SER A 251 -10.54 -9.03 41.38
CA SER A 251 -11.25 -7.80 41.72
C SER A 251 -10.72 -7.15 42.99
N GLY A 252 -10.71 -5.82 43.04
CA GLY A 252 -10.29 -5.06 44.21
C GLY A 252 -11.16 -3.81 44.45
N SER A 253 -11.50 -3.54 45.70
CA SER A 253 -12.33 -2.38 46.06
C SER A 253 -11.58 -1.05 45.93
N THR A 254 -10.27 -1.04 46.21
CA THR A 254 -9.39 0.14 46.06
C THR A 254 -8.20 -0.13 45.16
N ALA A 255 -7.65 -1.34 45.20
CA ALA A 255 -6.54 -1.75 44.35
C ALA A 255 -6.54 -3.27 44.13
N ILE A 256 -5.86 -3.71 43.06
CA ILE A 256 -5.46 -5.09 42.85
C ILE A 256 -3.94 -5.14 43.00
N GLU A 257 -3.48 -5.79 44.07
CA GLU A 257 -2.06 -6.03 44.32
C GLU A 257 -1.61 -7.29 43.58
N GLY A 258 -0.54 -7.17 42.80
CA GLY A 258 0.09 -8.30 42.14
C GLY A 258 0.82 -9.22 43.13
N GLY A 259 0.95 -10.49 42.73
CA GLY A 259 1.85 -11.45 43.37
C GLY A 259 3.30 -11.22 42.96
N ASP A 260 4.07 -12.31 42.92
CA ASP A 260 5.47 -12.26 42.48
C ASP A 260 5.53 -12.06 40.96
N THR A 261 6.37 -11.14 40.51
CA THR A 261 6.55 -10.81 39.09
C THR A 261 7.53 -11.76 38.41
N ASP A 262 7.26 -12.12 37.16
CA ASP A 262 8.15 -12.95 36.35
C ASP A 262 8.50 -12.26 35.02
N THR A 263 9.45 -11.33 35.04
CA THR A 263 9.84 -10.55 33.86
C THR A 263 10.42 -11.42 32.73
N ASP A 264 10.85 -12.67 33.00
CA ASP A 264 11.24 -13.62 31.94
C ASP A 264 10.06 -13.91 30.99
N SER A 265 8.83 -13.89 31.51
CA SER A 265 7.60 -14.10 30.74
C SER A 265 7.30 -13.00 29.71
N PHE A 266 7.99 -11.85 29.78
CA PHE A 266 7.92 -10.82 28.74
C PHE A 266 8.70 -11.16 27.47
N PHE A 267 9.46 -12.25 27.47
CA PHE A 267 10.33 -12.62 26.37
C PHE A 267 10.09 -14.06 25.90
N LYS A 268 10.58 -14.34 24.68
CA LYS A 268 10.55 -15.67 24.09
C LYS A 268 11.28 -16.66 25.00
N SER A 269 10.59 -17.74 25.34
CA SER A 269 11.11 -18.85 26.13
C SER A 269 11.19 -20.16 25.32
N THR A 270 10.94 -20.12 24.02
CA THR A 270 10.89 -21.31 23.16
C THR A 270 12.17 -21.51 22.36
N LEU A 271 12.66 -22.74 22.29
CA LEU A 271 13.62 -23.16 21.27
C LEU A 271 12.91 -23.21 19.91
N ALA A 272 13.48 -22.57 18.89
CA ALA A 272 12.86 -22.43 17.58
C ALA A 272 12.89 -23.76 16.77
N ALA A 273 11.78 -24.08 16.11
CA ALA A 273 11.73 -25.10 15.08
C ALA A 273 12.67 -24.72 13.93
N GLY A 274 13.25 -25.72 13.28
CA GLY A 274 14.15 -25.52 12.15
C GLY A 274 15.59 -25.19 12.55
N SER A 275 15.88 -24.82 13.81
CA SER A 275 17.26 -24.68 14.28
C SER A 275 18.05 -25.97 14.00
N THR A 276 19.28 -25.84 13.51
CA THR A 276 20.07 -26.98 13.03
C THR A 276 21.38 -27.17 13.77
N LEU A 277 21.87 -28.41 13.75
CA LEU A 277 23.21 -28.79 14.17
C LEU A 277 23.82 -29.68 13.08
N ASP A 278 24.95 -29.28 12.53
CA ASP A 278 25.66 -30.02 11.50
C ASP A 278 26.71 -30.93 12.16
N ILE A 279 26.63 -32.21 11.82
CA ILE A 279 27.32 -33.30 12.51
C ILE A 279 27.99 -34.19 11.48
N LYS A 280 29.28 -34.42 11.63
CA LYS A 280 30.04 -35.40 10.86
C LYS A 280 30.25 -36.66 11.71
N ILE A 281 29.88 -37.82 11.15
CA ILE A 281 30.14 -39.14 11.75
C ILE A 281 30.95 -39.97 10.75
N GLY A 282 32.21 -40.26 11.08
CA GLY A 282 33.16 -40.82 10.14
C GLY A 282 33.40 -39.85 8.96
N GLU A 283 33.16 -40.29 7.72
CA GLU A 283 33.29 -39.44 6.54
C GLU A 283 32.00 -38.70 6.14
N ASN A 284 30.85 -39.05 6.74
CA ASN A 284 29.54 -38.56 6.31
C ASN A 284 29.08 -37.36 7.15
N THR A 285 28.52 -36.33 6.48
CA THR A 285 27.92 -35.17 7.13
C THR A 285 26.40 -35.30 7.17
N TYR A 286 25.81 -34.91 8.29
CA TYR A 286 24.38 -34.94 8.58
C TYR A 286 23.95 -33.61 9.21
N THR A 287 22.69 -33.24 9.03
CA THR A 287 22.09 -32.08 9.71
C THR A 287 20.95 -32.58 10.60
N LEU A 288 21.05 -32.32 11.90
CA LEU A 288 19.99 -32.49 12.87
C LEU A 288 19.17 -31.20 12.91
N SER A 289 17.84 -31.27 12.80
CA SER A 289 16.98 -30.08 12.85
C SER A 289 15.92 -30.25 13.95
N ILE A 290 15.67 -29.17 14.69
CA ILE A 290 14.67 -29.14 15.76
C ILE A 290 13.27 -29.20 15.13
N PRO A 291 12.43 -30.18 15.51
CA PRO A 291 11.19 -30.46 14.79
C PRO A 291 10.08 -29.45 15.05
N SER A 292 10.03 -28.83 16.24
CA SER A 292 8.93 -27.95 16.65
C SER A 292 9.36 -26.91 17.67
N ASN A 293 8.66 -25.77 17.68
CA ASN A 293 8.83 -24.74 18.71
C ASN A 293 8.45 -25.32 20.06
N THR A 294 9.39 -25.31 21.01
CA THR A 294 9.16 -25.93 22.32
C THR A 294 9.62 -25.00 23.43
N SER A 295 8.75 -24.73 24.40
CA SER A 295 9.06 -23.90 25.56
C SER A 295 10.11 -24.56 26.45
N ILE A 296 11.10 -23.78 26.87
CA ILE A 296 12.16 -24.19 27.78
C ILE A 296 11.91 -23.51 29.12
N SER A 297 11.70 -24.31 30.16
CA SER A 297 11.50 -23.84 31.54
C SER A 297 12.65 -22.94 31.99
N SER A 298 12.36 -21.91 32.78
CA SER A 298 13.37 -21.08 33.46
C SER A 298 14.03 -21.79 34.65
N ASP A 299 13.42 -22.87 35.14
CA ASP A 299 14.08 -23.81 36.05
C ASP A 299 15.07 -24.67 35.26
N ASP A 300 16.35 -24.64 35.63
CA ASP A 300 17.43 -25.31 34.89
C ASP A 300 17.29 -26.83 34.84
N SER A 301 16.75 -27.46 35.89
CA SER A 301 16.54 -28.91 35.91
C SER A 301 15.44 -29.31 34.92
N LEU A 302 14.30 -28.60 34.94
CA LEU A 302 13.23 -28.81 33.98
C LEU A 302 13.62 -28.39 32.56
N GLY A 303 14.46 -27.36 32.43
CA GLY A 303 14.99 -26.84 31.17
C GLY A 303 15.88 -27.86 30.47
N THR A 304 16.84 -28.44 31.19
CA THR A 304 17.73 -29.50 30.68
C THR A 304 16.96 -30.76 30.30
N MET A 305 15.96 -31.18 31.09
CA MET A 305 15.07 -32.29 30.73
C MET A 305 14.31 -32.01 29.42
N SER A 306 13.79 -30.79 29.27
CA SER A 306 13.05 -30.38 28.07
C SER A 306 13.95 -30.40 26.83
N VAL A 307 15.16 -29.84 26.93
CA VAL A 307 16.13 -29.84 25.83
C VAL A 307 16.58 -31.24 25.46
N LYS A 308 16.85 -32.11 26.45
CA LYS A 308 17.20 -33.51 26.20
C LYS A 308 16.10 -34.22 25.41
N ALA A 309 14.85 -34.11 25.85
CA ALA A 309 13.71 -34.73 25.16
C ALA A 309 13.55 -34.21 23.71
N ILE A 310 13.74 -32.91 23.48
CA ILE A 310 13.67 -32.31 22.14
C ILE A 310 14.77 -32.87 21.22
N LEU A 311 16.00 -32.95 21.72
CA LEU A 311 17.13 -33.45 20.94
C LEU A 311 17.02 -34.95 20.65
N GLU A 312 16.60 -35.76 21.64
CA GLU A 312 16.31 -37.18 21.46
C GLU A 312 15.19 -37.38 20.42
N GLU A 313 14.14 -36.56 20.46
CA GLU A 313 13.07 -36.60 19.46
C GLU A 313 13.57 -36.26 18.06
N ALA A 314 14.37 -35.20 17.94
CA ALA A 314 14.98 -34.80 16.67
C ALA A 314 15.87 -35.91 16.09
N ILE A 315 16.67 -36.58 16.94
CA ILE A 315 17.53 -37.69 16.54
C ILE A 315 16.68 -38.90 16.10
N ARG A 316 15.69 -39.29 16.92
CA ARG A 316 14.81 -40.43 16.67
C ARG A 316 14.00 -40.26 15.39
N SER A 317 13.60 -39.03 15.09
CA SER A 317 12.86 -38.67 13.87
C SER A 317 13.77 -38.55 12.64
N ASN A 318 15.07 -38.32 12.83
CA ASN A 318 16.04 -38.33 11.73
C ASN A 318 16.50 -39.75 11.40
N SER A 319 15.86 -40.37 10.41
CA SER A 319 16.18 -41.74 9.96
C SER A 319 17.65 -42.02 9.56
N ALA A 320 18.47 -41.00 9.30
CA ALA A 320 19.90 -41.18 8.99
C ALA A 320 20.80 -41.17 10.24
N LEU A 321 20.35 -40.50 11.31
CA LEU A 321 21.02 -40.36 12.60
C LEU A 321 20.46 -41.30 13.68
N LYS A 322 19.22 -41.77 13.51
CA LYS A 322 18.57 -42.76 14.37
C LYS A 322 19.49 -43.98 14.52
N ASP A 323 19.73 -44.38 15.76
CA ASP A 323 20.62 -45.48 16.17
C ASP A 323 22.14 -45.23 15.98
N LYS A 324 22.55 -44.08 15.42
CA LYS A 324 23.97 -43.71 15.24
C LYS A 324 24.44 -42.60 16.18
N LEU A 325 23.53 -41.71 16.54
CA LEU A 325 23.79 -40.54 17.39
C LEU A 325 23.00 -40.66 18.69
N SER A 326 23.61 -40.33 19.80
CA SER A 326 22.96 -40.16 21.09
C SER A 326 23.36 -38.84 21.73
N VAL A 327 22.46 -38.28 22.53
CA VAL A 327 22.70 -37.09 23.34
C VAL A 327 22.45 -37.44 24.79
N ASP A 328 23.30 -36.95 25.68
CA ASP A 328 23.05 -36.96 27.11
C ASP A 328 23.25 -35.58 27.71
N ILE A 329 22.48 -35.28 28.76
CA ILE A 329 22.60 -34.05 29.55
C ILE A 329 22.63 -34.47 31.02
N THR A 330 23.84 -34.42 31.60
CA THR A 330 24.08 -34.77 33.01
C THR A 330 24.76 -33.59 33.69
N ASP A 331 24.23 -33.15 34.83
CA ASP A 331 24.70 -31.98 35.59
C ASP A 331 24.88 -30.71 34.72
N GLY A 332 23.96 -30.51 33.76
CA GLY A 332 24.00 -29.38 32.83
C GLY A 332 25.04 -29.50 31.69
N VAL A 333 25.83 -30.57 31.67
CA VAL A 333 26.78 -30.85 30.59
C VAL A 333 26.08 -31.62 29.48
N VAL A 334 25.97 -31.01 28.31
CA VAL A 334 25.47 -31.62 27.08
C VAL A 334 26.62 -32.38 26.43
N SER A 335 26.41 -33.65 26.09
CA SER A 335 27.39 -34.47 25.37
C SER A 335 26.73 -35.26 24.24
N PHE A 336 27.35 -35.25 23.07
CA PHE A 336 26.96 -36.09 21.95
C PHE A 336 27.94 -37.25 21.79
N SER A 337 27.41 -38.44 21.52
CA SER A 337 28.19 -39.65 21.29
C SER A 337 27.67 -40.40 20.07
N SER A 338 28.55 -41.16 19.42
CA SER A 338 28.23 -41.92 18.22
C SER A 338 28.65 -43.38 18.36
N SER A 339 27.76 -44.29 17.95
CA SER A 339 28.04 -45.73 17.85
C SER A 339 28.64 -46.12 16.49
N ALA A 340 28.64 -45.20 15.52
CA ALA A 340 28.93 -45.45 14.12
C ALA A 340 30.28 -44.85 13.63
N GLY A 341 31.12 -44.37 14.55
CA GLY A 341 32.44 -43.79 14.27
C GLY A 341 32.66 -42.43 14.94
N ASP A 342 33.82 -41.83 14.66
CA ASP A 342 34.24 -40.54 15.23
C ASP A 342 33.21 -39.43 14.93
N LEU A 343 32.84 -38.67 15.96
CA LEU A 343 31.85 -37.60 15.91
C LEU A 343 32.51 -36.23 15.98
N ILE A 344 32.17 -35.36 15.05
CA ILE A 344 32.59 -33.95 15.03
C ILE A 344 31.37 -33.09 14.74
N ILE A 345 31.12 -32.08 15.56
CA ILE A 345 30.12 -31.06 15.26
C ILE A 345 30.81 -29.99 14.42
N THR A 346 30.27 -29.73 13.23
CA THR A 346 30.92 -28.88 12.22
C THR A 346 30.27 -27.50 12.09
N GLY A 347 29.04 -27.33 12.58
CA GLY A 347 28.27 -26.09 12.42
C GLY A 347 26.84 -26.22 12.92
N GLY A 348 26.02 -25.23 12.60
CA GLY A 348 24.60 -25.16 12.99
C GLY A 348 24.12 -23.75 13.30
N SER A 349 22.86 -23.64 13.70
CA SER A 349 22.27 -22.41 14.23
C SER A 349 23.00 -21.96 15.49
N GLN A 350 23.23 -20.66 15.62
CA GLN A 350 23.98 -20.10 16.74
C GLN A 350 23.28 -20.33 18.08
N ASN A 351 21.95 -20.31 18.13
CA ASN A 351 21.21 -20.58 19.37
C ASN A 351 21.47 -21.99 19.93
N LEU A 352 21.58 -23.01 19.08
CA LEU A 352 21.95 -24.37 19.49
C LEU A 352 23.43 -24.46 19.84
N LEU A 353 24.32 -23.93 19.01
CA LEU A 353 25.76 -23.98 19.27
C LEU A 353 26.14 -23.28 20.57
N GLN A 354 25.57 -22.09 20.81
CA GLN A 354 25.84 -21.26 21.99
C GLN A 354 25.10 -21.80 23.22
N GLY A 355 23.83 -22.18 23.08
CA GLY A 355 23.00 -22.58 24.21
C GLY A 355 23.16 -24.05 24.64
N LEU A 356 23.75 -24.91 23.80
CA LEU A 356 24.26 -26.21 24.21
C LEU A 356 25.74 -26.15 24.65
N GLY A 357 26.35 -24.95 24.64
CA GLY A 357 27.74 -24.72 25.04
C GLY A 357 28.79 -25.35 24.12
N LEU A 358 28.41 -25.69 22.88
CA LEU A 358 29.26 -26.36 21.92
C LEU A 358 30.26 -25.40 21.27
N LYS A 359 29.89 -24.13 21.10
CA LYS A 359 30.80 -23.07 20.64
C LYS A 359 31.63 -22.54 21.81
N GLN A 360 32.95 -22.73 21.73
CA GLN A 360 33.91 -22.30 22.73
C GLN A 360 34.26 -20.81 22.57
N GLU A 361 34.91 -20.22 23.57
CA GLU A 361 35.31 -18.79 23.56
C GLU A 361 36.30 -18.46 22.43
N ASP A 362 37.14 -19.40 22.03
CA ASP A 362 38.05 -19.26 20.88
C ASP A 362 37.36 -19.43 19.51
N GLY A 363 36.04 -19.65 19.51
CA GLY A 363 35.22 -19.86 18.32
C GLY A 363 35.22 -21.30 17.81
N SER A 364 36.01 -22.21 18.40
CA SER A 364 35.99 -23.63 18.04
C SER A 364 34.67 -24.30 18.45
N ILE A 365 34.33 -25.40 17.78
CA ILE A 365 33.12 -26.18 18.07
C ILE A 365 33.53 -27.51 18.69
N ALA A 366 33.05 -27.79 19.89
CA ALA A 366 33.25 -29.03 20.63
C ALA A 366 32.03 -29.95 20.55
N ALA A 367 32.22 -31.24 20.80
CA ALA A 367 31.15 -32.24 20.86
C ALA A 367 30.38 -32.27 22.21
N SER A 368 30.82 -31.47 23.17
CA SER A 368 30.20 -31.34 24.49
C SER A 368 30.34 -29.92 25.02
N GLY A 369 29.42 -29.50 25.88
CA GLY A 369 29.32 -28.12 26.35
C GLY A 369 28.42 -27.95 27.56
N THR A 370 28.41 -26.75 28.14
CA THR A 370 27.49 -26.42 29.25
C THR A 370 26.21 -25.79 28.71
N TYR A 371 25.07 -26.31 29.15
CA TYR A 371 23.75 -25.79 28.84
C TYR A 371 23.62 -24.30 29.26
N ASN A 372 23.04 -23.49 28.38
CA ASN A 372 22.66 -22.11 28.65
C ASN A 372 21.30 -21.82 28.00
N ARG A 373 20.26 -21.71 28.85
CA ARG A 373 18.90 -21.43 28.41
C ARG A 373 18.78 -20.14 27.61
N GLU A 374 19.34 -19.05 28.13
CA GLU A 374 19.17 -17.73 27.56
C GLU A 374 19.68 -17.67 26.11
N LYS A 375 20.84 -18.27 25.85
CA LYS A 375 21.41 -18.44 24.50
C LYS A 375 20.54 -19.33 23.60
N LEU A 376 19.93 -20.38 24.15
CA LEU A 376 19.04 -21.31 23.41
C LEU A 376 17.76 -20.64 22.89
N VAL A 377 17.17 -19.74 23.68
CA VAL A 377 15.90 -19.06 23.36
C VAL A 377 16.10 -17.69 22.69
N SER A 378 17.36 -17.25 22.54
CA SER A 378 17.73 -16.02 21.84
C SER A 378 17.71 -16.19 20.32
N SER A 379 17.53 -15.07 19.64
CA SER A 379 17.74 -14.91 18.20
C SER A 379 19.12 -14.31 17.95
N TYR A 380 19.71 -14.68 16.82
CA TYR A 380 21.03 -14.21 16.38
C TYR A 380 20.91 -13.53 15.03
N LEU A 381 21.64 -12.43 14.83
CA LEU A 381 21.54 -11.60 13.63
C LEU A 381 21.79 -12.39 12.35
N GLY A 382 22.92 -13.08 12.27
CA GLY A 382 23.28 -13.89 11.10
C GLY A 382 22.26 -15.00 10.80
N ASP A 383 21.73 -15.67 11.83
CA ASP A 383 20.68 -16.70 11.66
C ASP A 383 19.36 -16.10 11.16
N SER A 384 19.02 -14.90 11.64
CA SER A 384 17.75 -14.24 11.33
C SER A 384 17.73 -13.63 9.93
N LEU A 385 18.90 -13.24 9.41
CA LEU A 385 19.04 -12.69 8.07
C LEU A 385 19.30 -13.77 7.02
N SER A 386 19.93 -14.89 7.39
CA SER A 386 20.34 -15.89 6.41
C SER A 386 19.17 -16.47 5.61
N GLY A 387 19.36 -16.58 4.30
CA GLY A 387 18.35 -17.03 3.34
C GLY A 387 17.34 -15.97 2.94
N SER A 388 17.34 -14.79 3.58
CA SER A 388 16.44 -13.69 3.22
C SER A 388 17.00 -12.82 2.11
N THR A 389 16.09 -12.14 1.42
CA THR A 389 16.34 -11.12 0.42
C THR A 389 15.66 -9.82 0.84
N LEU A 390 16.44 -8.74 0.87
CA LEU A 390 15.99 -7.39 1.13
C LEU A 390 15.85 -6.61 -0.18
N THR A 391 14.71 -5.96 -0.39
CA THR A 391 14.48 -5.03 -1.50
C THR A 391 14.81 -3.61 -1.05
N VAL A 392 15.75 -2.98 -1.74
CA VAL A 392 16.15 -1.58 -1.52
C VAL A 392 15.87 -0.81 -2.80
N SER A 393 15.34 0.40 -2.68
CA SER A 393 15.08 1.32 -3.79
C SER A 393 16.01 2.53 -3.72
N LEU A 394 16.46 2.99 -4.90
CA LEU A 394 17.12 4.28 -5.07
C LEU A 394 16.48 5.01 -6.23
N ASP A 395 15.91 6.18 -5.93
CA ASP A 395 15.21 7.03 -6.90
C ASP A 395 14.13 6.25 -7.67
N GLY A 396 13.47 5.29 -6.98
CA GLY A 396 12.42 4.42 -7.53
C GLY A 396 12.92 3.20 -8.31
N VAL A 397 14.23 2.94 -8.33
CA VAL A 397 14.81 1.75 -8.96
C VAL A 397 15.16 0.72 -7.89
N ASP A 398 14.48 -0.42 -7.94
CA ASP A 398 14.65 -1.50 -6.95
C ASP A 398 15.82 -2.43 -7.29
N LYS A 399 16.54 -2.83 -6.24
CA LYS A 399 17.56 -3.89 -6.26
C LYS A 399 17.43 -4.77 -5.02
N TYR A 400 18.06 -5.93 -5.10
CA TYR A 400 17.91 -7.00 -4.13
C TYR A 400 19.25 -7.32 -3.45
N ILE A 401 19.23 -7.44 -2.14
CA ILE A 401 20.35 -7.92 -1.33
C ILE A 401 19.94 -9.27 -0.75
N THR A 402 20.56 -10.35 -1.23
CA THR A 402 20.31 -11.70 -0.72
C THR A 402 21.39 -12.10 0.28
N PHE A 403 21.01 -12.36 1.53
CA PHE A 403 21.89 -12.82 2.60
C PHE A 403 22.10 -14.34 2.47
N LYS A 404 23.17 -14.77 1.80
CA LYS A 404 23.41 -16.20 1.55
C LYS A 404 23.95 -16.91 2.79
N GLU A 405 23.47 -18.11 3.10
CA GLU A 405 23.98 -18.91 4.23
C GLU A 405 25.50 -19.17 4.11
N SER A 406 26.03 -19.34 2.89
CA SER A 406 27.47 -19.52 2.66
C SER A 406 28.33 -18.32 3.03
N GLU A 407 27.72 -17.13 3.19
CA GLU A 407 28.41 -15.86 3.50
C GLU A 407 28.07 -15.36 4.90
N LYS A 408 27.40 -16.16 5.73
CA LYS A 408 26.85 -15.76 7.03
C LYS A 408 27.81 -15.13 8.00
N SER A 409 29.07 -15.58 7.99
CA SER A 409 30.12 -14.95 8.81
C SER A 409 30.38 -13.49 8.44
N GLN A 410 29.98 -13.03 7.25
CA GLN A 410 30.16 -11.65 6.77
C GLN A 410 29.02 -10.71 7.17
N TYR A 411 27.97 -11.20 7.84
CA TYR A 411 26.85 -10.37 8.30
C TYR A 411 26.30 -10.80 9.67
N SER A 412 27.08 -11.57 10.42
CA SER A 412 26.67 -12.06 11.75
C SER A 412 26.84 -11.01 12.85
N THR A 413 27.68 -9.99 12.65
CA THR A 413 27.80 -8.83 13.54
C THR A 413 27.23 -7.58 12.87
N PRO A 414 26.75 -6.58 13.63
CA PRO A 414 26.21 -5.35 13.05
C PRO A 414 27.22 -4.58 12.15
N ALA A 415 28.51 -4.59 12.51
CA ALA A 415 29.56 -3.94 11.73
C ALA A 415 29.85 -4.67 10.40
N ASP A 416 29.91 -6.01 10.44
CA ASP A 416 30.08 -6.82 9.24
C ASP A 416 28.85 -6.70 8.33
N LEU A 417 27.65 -6.70 8.92
CA LEU A 417 26.39 -6.48 8.21
C LEU A 417 26.38 -5.17 7.42
N ALA A 418 26.78 -4.05 8.04
CA ALA A 418 26.87 -2.77 7.36
C ALA A 418 27.81 -2.84 6.15
N THR A 419 28.96 -3.51 6.30
CA THR A 419 29.94 -3.71 5.23
C THR A 419 29.38 -4.60 4.11
N TYR A 420 28.68 -5.67 4.46
CA TYR A 420 28.06 -6.61 3.52
C TYR A 420 26.97 -5.92 2.67
N ILE A 421 26.09 -5.16 3.31
CA ILE A 421 25.04 -4.39 2.65
C ILE A 421 25.67 -3.31 1.76
N GLN A 422 26.64 -2.54 2.26
CA GLN A 422 27.35 -1.52 1.47
C GLN A 422 27.93 -2.13 0.19
N LYS A 423 28.64 -3.25 0.31
CA LYS A 423 29.23 -3.96 -0.83
C LYS A 423 28.17 -4.41 -1.82
N SER A 424 27.09 -5.03 -1.33
CA SER A 424 26.00 -5.54 -2.17
C SER A 424 25.28 -4.42 -2.95
N LEU A 425 25.04 -3.29 -2.30
CA LEU A 425 24.45 -2.11 -2.93
C LEU A 425 25.38 -1.47 -3.97
N THR A 426 26.67 -1.29 -3.64
CA THR A 426 27.65 -0.77 -4.60
C THR A 426 27.78 -1.67 -5.82
N THR A 427 27.76 -2.99 -5.65
CA THR A 427 27.75 -3.93 -6.79
C THR A 427 26.48 -3.82 -7.63
N SER A 428 25.32 -3.62 -7.00
CA SER A 428 24.02 -3.64 -7.68
C SER A 428 23.66 -2.33 -8.40
N TYR A 429 24.04 -1.19 -7.83
CA TYR A 429 23.76 0.16 -8.36
C TYR A 429 24.95 0.82 -9.04
N GLY A 430 26.14 0.24 -8.90
CA GLY A 430 27.39 0.81 -9.36
C GLY A 430 27.80 2.05 -8.56
N LYS A 431 28.82 2.73 -9.09
CA LYS A 431 29.34 4.00 -8.58
C LYS A 431 28.81 5.15 -9.43
N ASP A 432 28.94 6.37 -8.94
CA ASP A 432 28.66 7.57 -9.74
C ASP A 432 29.77 7.85 -10.77
N ALA A 433 29.63 8.95 -11.53
CA ALA A 433 30.59 9.34 -12.56
C ALA A 433 31.99 9.64 -12.01
N ASP A 434 32.09 10.00 -10.73
CA ASP A 434 33.34 10.33 -10.04
C ASP A 434 33.93 9.11 -9.30
N GLY A 435 33.28 7.94 -9.39
CA GLY A 435 33.74 6.70 -8.77
C GLY A 435 33.38 6.54 -7.29
N ASN A 436 32.50 7.40 -6.76
CA ASN A 436 32.01 7.32 -5.38
C ASN A 436 30.80 6.38 -5.27
N ASN A 437 30.56 5.86 -4.07
CA ASN A 437 29.37 5.06 -3.80
C ASN A 437 28.14 5.96 -3.80
N LYS A 438 27.02 5.47 -4.36
CA LYS A 438 25.73 6.19 -4.36
C LYS A 438 25.03 6.14 -2.99
N PHE A 439 25.48 5.24 -2.12
CA PHE A 439 24.96 5.03 -0.76
C PHE A 439 26.12 4.94 0.23
N GLN A 440 25.84 5.34 1.46
CA GLN A 440 26.65 5.05 2.63
C GLN A 440 25.82 4.22 3.60
N VAL A 441 26.28 3.01 3.88
CA VAL A 441 25.76 2.15 4.94
C VAL A 441 26.81 2.07 6.04
N SER A 442 26.40 2.35 7.26
CA SER A 442 27.31 2.39 8.42
C SER A 442 26.61 1.89 9.66
N TYR A 443 27.39 1.33 10.60
CA TYR A 443 26.90 0.97 11.92
C TYR A 443 27.52 1.93 12.94
N ASP A 444 26.68 2.57 13.75
CA ASP A 444 27.10 3.41 14.86
C ASP A 444 27.00 2.61 16.16
N ASP A 445 28.15 2.31 16.75
CA ASP A 445 28.21 1.50 17.97
C ASP A 445 27.74 2.25 19.24
N THR A 446 27.70 3.58 19.20
CA THR A 446 27.18 4.41 20.31
C THR A 446 25.67 4.32 20.40
N THR A 447 25.00 4.46 19.25
CA THR A 447 23.54 4.39 19.15
C THR A 447 23.02 2.99 18.85
N LYS A 448 23.92 2.01 18.63
CA LYS A 448 23.61 0.63 18.21
C LYS A 448 22.74 0.57 16.97
N SER A 449 22.98 1.48 16.02
CA SER A 449 22.11 1.71 14.87
C SER A 449 22.79 1.41 13.54
N LEU A 450 22.06 0.75 12.64
CA LEU A 450 22.41 0.59 11.24
C LEU A 450 21.81 1.76 10.45
N ASN A 451 22.68 2.54 9.80
CA ASN A 451 22.32 3.79 9.14
C ASN A 451 22.55 3.71 7.64
N PHE A 452 21.56 4.17 6.88
CA PHE A 452 21.62 4.33 5.42
C PHE A 452 21.49 5.80 5.06
N LYS A 453 22.46 6.32 4.31
CA LYS A 453 22.46 7.67 3.75
C LYS A 453 22.69 7.66 2.26
N ALA A 454 22.03 8.58 1.56
CA ALA A 454 22.32 8.83 0.16
C ALA A 454 23.59 9.66 0.05
N ALA A 455 24.42 9.38 -0.97
CA ALA A 455 25.60 10.20 -1.22
C ALA A 455 25.24 11.59 -1.79
N SER A 456 24.15 11.67 -2.56
CA SER A 456 23.56 12.93 -3.02
C SER A 456 22.41 13.36 -2.11
N GLY A 457 22.35 14.63 -1.74
CA GLY A 457 21.26 15.21 -0.96
C GLY A 457 19.91 15.24 -1.68
N THR A 458 19.85 14.93 -2.98
CA THR A 458 18.60 14.85 -3.75
C THR A 458 18.09 13.42 -3.93
N SER A 459 18.91 12.41 -3.65
CA SER A 459 18.55 11.02 -3.88
C SER A 459 17.69 10.46 -2.75
N VAL A 460 16.64 9.74 -3.13
CA VAL A 460 15.69 9.11 -2.22
C VAL A 460 15.99 7.61 -2.14
N ILE A 461 16.19 7.14 -0.93
CA ILE A 461 16.40 5.73 -0.60
C ILE A 461 15.14 5.23 0.09
N ALA A 462 14.76 3.99 -0.21
CA ALA A 462 13.75 3.28 0.56
C ALA A 462 14.17 1.83 0.84
N ILE A 463 13.84 1.33 2.03
CA ILE A 463 13.93 -0.09 2.39
C ILE A 463 12.53 -0.67 2.21
N GLU A 464 12.25 -1.20 1.02
CA GLU A 464 10.89 -1.50 0.57
C GLU A 464 10.29 -2.72 1.30
N SER A 465 11.01 -3.84 1.31
CA SER A 465 10.47 -5.12 1.79
C SER A 465 11.55 -6.17 2.04
N SER A 466 11.18 -7.25 2.70
CA SER A 466 11.94 -8.49 2.75
C SER A 466 11.01 -9.68 2.45
N ASP A 467 11.54 -10.71 1.82
CA ASP A 467 10.83 -11.97 1.53
C ASP A 467 10.59 -12.84 2.78
N VAL A 468 11.34 -12.60 3.86
CA VAL A 468 11.22 -13.31 5.14
C VAL A 468 10.70 -12.37 6.24
N SER A 469 9.65 -12.82 6.93
CA SER A 469 9.11 -12.11 8.09
C SER A 469 10.10 -12.05 9.24
N GLY A 470 10.18 -10.92 9.95
CA GLY A 470 11.08 -10.74 11.10
C GLY A 470 12.46 -10.18 10.75
N VAL A 471 12.75 -9.94 9.47
CA VAL A 471 13.92 -9.16 9.04
C VAL A 471 13.66 -7.66 9.24
N LEU A 472 12.51 -7.19 8.75
CA LEU A 472 12.05 -5.80 8.89
C LEU A 472 10.99 -5.65 10.00
N GLY A 473 10.78 -4.40 10.43
CA GLY A 473 9.96 -3.99 11.57
C GLY A 473 10.83 -3.57 12.77
N LYS A 474 10.25 -2.81 13.71
CA LYS A 474 10.94 -2.33 14.92
C LYS A 474 11.45 -3.47 15.82
N THR A 475 10.77 -4.62 15.80
CA THR A 475 11.18 -5.85 16.49
C THR A 475 11.92 -6.83 15.58
N GLY A 476 12.13 -6.48 14.31
CA GLY A 476 12.84 -7.29 13.33
C GLY A 476 14.35 -7.20 13.47
N ALA A 477 15.08 -8.07 12.78
CA ALA A 477 16.54 -8.16 12.85
C ALA A 477 17.25 -6.85 12.46
N LEU A 478 16.68 -6.07 11.53
CA LEU A 478 17.24 -4.80 11.10
C LEU A 478 16.72 -3.59 11.88
N GLY A 479 15.61 -3.73 12.64
CA GLY A 479 14.99 -2.62 13.35
C GLY A 479 14.46 -1.50 12.44
N ILE A 480 14.24 -1.77 11.15
CA ILE A 480 13.80 -0.80 10.13
C ILE A 480 12.44 -1.25 9.58
N TYR A 481 11.46 -0.36 9.49
CA TYR A 481 10.17 -0.68 8.90
C TYR A 481 10.25 -0.94 7.38
N ALA A 482 9.30 -1.73 6.87
CA ALA A 482 9.10 -1.85 5.44
C ALA A 482 8.54 -0.53 4.87
N GLY A 483 9.07 -0.06 3.75
CA GLY A 483 8.77 1.23 3.15
C GLY A 483 9.44 2.42 3.84
N GLU A 484 10.38 2.18 4.75
CA GLU A 484 11.13 3.26 5.42
C GLU A 484 11.97 4.03 4.39
N THR A 485 11.99 5.36 4.47
CA THR A 485 12.71 6.20 3.51
C THR A 485 13.60 7.22 4.21
N ASN A 486 14.67 7.65 3.55
CA ASN A 486 15.55 8.72 4.03
C ASN A 486 14.92 10.12 3.85
N ARG A 487 13.59 10.19 3.86
CA ARG A 487 12.78 11.39 3.66
C ARG A 487 11.61 11.34 4.63
N LEU A 488 10.82 12.41 4.67
CA LEU A 488 9.59 12.39 5.44
C LEU A 488 8.59 11.39 4.85
N ASN A 489 8.24 10.36 5.62
CA ASN A 489 7.12 9.49 5.26
C ASN A 489 5.80 10.14 5.66
N THR A 490 5.13 10.76 4.68
CA THR A 490 3.90 11.52 4.93
C THR A 490 2.67 10.67 5.29
N ASN A 491 2.77 9.34 5.17
CA ASN A 491 1.71 8.39 5.49
C ASN A 491 1.82 7.80 6.90
N LYS A 492 2.91 8.06 7.62
CA LYS A 492 3.02 7.71 9.03
C LYS A 492 2.20 8.68 9.87
N ASP A 493 1.66 8.15 10.96
CA ASP A 493 1.02 8.94 12.00
C ASP A 493 2.05 9.87 12.66
N LEU A 494 1.62 11.01 13.19
CA LEU A 494 2.50 11.98 13.85
C LEU A 494 3.31 11.38 15.01
N GLU A 495 2.77 10.36 15.67
CA GLU A 495 3.45 9.60 16.73
C GLU A 495 4.63 8.79 16.20
N ASP A 496 4.55 8.24 14.99
CA ASP A 496 5.58 7.38 14.40
C ASP A 496 6.57 8.16 13.53
N VAL A 497 6.07 9.20 12.85
CA VAL A 497 6.90 10.01 11.93
C VAL A 497 7.96 10.82 12.67
N GLN A 498 7.82 11.02 13.98
CA GLN A 498 8.79 11.76 14.78
C GLN A 498 10.20 11.15 14.74
N GLU A 499 10.32 9.85 14.54
CA GLU A 499 11.61 9.15 14.37
C GLU A 499 12.30 9.49 13.03
N ASN A 500 11.55 10.06 12.07
CA ASN A 500 12.08 10.51 10.78
C ASN A 500 12.32 12.02 10.72
N LEU A 501 11.79 12.77 11.68
CA LEU A 501 11.92 14.21 11.72
C LEU A 501 13.33 14.62 12.15
N ASN A 502 13.71 15.83 11.78
CA ASN A 502 14.98 16.41 12.18
C ASN A 502 15.12 16.44 13.71
N ALA A 503 16.15 15.77 14.22
CA ALA A 503 16.39 15.63 15.66
C ALA A 503 16.63 16.98 16.38
N GLU A 504 17.01 18.04 15.68
CA GLU A 504 17.17 19.39 16.24
C GLU A 504 15.82 20.06 16.54
N THR A 505 14.74 19.60 15.89
CA THR A 505 13.38 20.15 16.03
C THR A 505 12.37 19.03 16.31
N PRO A 506 12.43 18.38 17.48
CA PRO A 506 11.53 17.28 17.82
C PRO A 506 10.08 17.76 17.88
N LEU A 507 9.15 16.94 17.41
CA LEU A 507 7.73 17.28 17.38
C LEU A 507 7.16 17.36 18.80
N LYS A 508 6.49 18.46 19.10
CA LYS A 508 5.92 18.79 20.40
C LYS A 508 4.43 19.11 20.25
N ALA A 509 3.59 18.34 20.94
CA ALA A 509 2.17 18.63 21.09
C ALA A 509 1.93 19.86 22.00
N SER A 510 0.80 20.51 21.81
CA SER A 510 0.30 21.54 22.72
C SER A 510 -0.12 20.92 24.06
N SER A 511 -0.30 21.75 25.09
CA SER A 511 -0.71 21.32 26.45
C SER A 511 -2.00 20.49 26.53
N ASP A 512 -2.86 20.54 25.51
CA ASP A 512 -4.08 19.73 25.38
C ASP A 512 -3.86 18.38 24.65
N GLY A 513 -2.61 18.06 24.29
CA GLY A 513 -2.24 16.84 23.58
C GLY A 513 -2.47 16.87 22.06
N THR A 514 -2.81 18.03 21.49
CA THR A 514 -3.04 18.18 20.05
C THR A 514 -1.85 18.79 19.31
N TYR A 515 -1.78 18.59 18.00
CA TYR A 515 -0.79 19.21 17.12
C TYR A 515 -1.48 20.26 16.25
N GLY A 516 -1.15 21.53 16.46
CA GLY A 516 -1.86 22.63 15.79
C GLY A 516 -0.98 23.48 14.89
N ILE A 517 -1.58 23.95 13.79
CA ILE A 517 -0.99 24.92 12.85
C ILE A 517 -2.04 25.95 12.46
N THR A 518 -1.64 27.22 12.38
CA THR A 518 -2.47 28.30 11.86
C THR A 518 -1.99 28.70 10.47
N ILE A 519 -2.93 28.77 9.51
CA ILE A 519 -2.71 29.21 8.14
C ILE A 519 -3.71 30.31 7.80
N ASN A 520 -3.25 31.50 7.41
CA ASN A 520 -4.10 32.63 7.03
C ASN A 520 -5.24 32.89 8.05
N ASP A 521 -4.89 32.98 9.33
CA ASP A 521 -5.79 33.18 10.48
C ASP A 521 -6.73 31.99 10.82
N LYS A 522 -6.67 30.90 10.05
CA LYS A 522 -7.40 29.66 10.33
C LYS A 522 -6.55 28.68 11.10
N THR A 523 -7.00 28.29 12.29
CA THR A 523 -6.36 27.25 13.10
C THR A 523 -6.86 25.86 12.73
N PHE A 524 -5.92 24.93 12.55
CA PHE A 524 -6.13 23.50 12.36
C PHE A 524 -5.48 22.75 13.53
N THR A 525 -6.14 21.69 14.01
CA THR A 525 -5.69 20.87 15.13
C THR A 525 -5.82 19.39 14.78
N PHE A 526 -4.79 18.62 15.07
CA PHE A 526 -4.65 17.20 14.70
C PHE A 526 -4.29 16.36 15.92
N LYS A 527 -4.56 15.06 15.84
CA LYS A 527 -4.24 14.03 16.85
C LYS A 527 -2.90 13.37 16.52
N SER A 528 -2.33 12.63 17.48
CA SER A 528 -1.09 11.86 17.25
C SER A 528 -1.24 10.78 16.17
N THR A 529 -2.46 10.31 15.92
CA THR A 529 -2.82 9.31 14.91
C THR A 529 -3.16 9.90 13.54
N ASP A 530 -3.06 11.22 13.36
CA ASP A 530 -3.23 11.83 12.05
C ASP A 530 -1.89 11.81 11.30
N THR A 531 -1.92 11.84 9.97
CA THR A 531 -0.72 11.82 9.12
C THR A 531 -0.40 13.20 8.54
N ILE A 532 0.85 13.40 8.11
CA ILE A 532 1.26 14.64 7.41
C ILE A 532 0.46 14.83 6.11
N ASP A 533 0.18 13.74 5.38
CA ASP A 533 -0.68 13.78 4.19
C ASP A 533 -2.11 14.26 4.54
N THR A 534 -2.66 13.81 5.67
CA THR A 534 -3.96 14.27 6.17
C THR A 534 -3.94 15.76 6.51
N ILE A 535 -2.86 16.25 7.14
CA ILE A 535 -2.67 17.67 7.43
C ILE A 535 -2.66 18.49 6.13
N MET A 536 -1.83 18.11 5.16
CA MET A 536 -1.73 18.81 3.87
C MET A 536 -3.08 18.81 3.15
N LYS A 537 -3.76 17.66 3.06
CA LYS A 537 -5.08 17.56 2.41
C LYS A 537 -6.14 18.40 3.12
N THR A 538 -6.15 18.43 4.44
CA THR A 538 -7.11 19.22 5.22
C THR A 538 -6.94 20.71 4.92
N ILE A 539 -5.70 21.21 4.94
CA ILE A 539 -5.42 22.62 4.65
C ILE A 539 -5.68 22.94 3.18
N ASN A 540 -5.23 22.08 2.25
CA ASN A 540 -5.41 22.25 0.81
C ASN A 540 -6.86 22.22 0.37
N ASN A 541 -7.78 21.67 1.16
CA ASN A 541 -9.22 21.65 0.84
C ASN A 541 -10.01 22.72 1.58
N ASP A 542 -9.38 23.50 2.46
CA ASP A 542 -10.05 24.55 3.23
C ASP A 542 -10.13 25.87 2.44
N ALA A 543 -11.35 26.42 2.34
CA ALA A 543 -11.63 27.63 1.59
C ALA A 543 -11.18 28.92 2.31
N GLN A 544 -11.04 28.89 3.64
CA GLN A 544 -10.60 30.04 4.44
C GLN A 544 -9.08 30.15 4.44
N ALA A 545 -8.37 29.02 4.56
CA ALA A 545 -6.92 28.97 4.42
C ALA A 545 -6.51 29.43 3.02
N ASN A 546 -7.23 29.00 1.97
CA ASN A 546 -7.05 29.43 0.58
C ASN A 546 -5.59 29.32 0.07
N VAL A 547 -4.88 28.29 0.51
CA VAL A 547 -3.51 27.98 0.07
C VAL A 547 -3.41 26.55 -0.42
N THR A 548 -2.32 26.27 -1.12
CA THR A 548 -1.85 24.93 -1.46
C THR A 548 -0.48 24.74 -0.80
N ILE A 549 -0.42 23.82 0.15
CA ILE A 549 0.79 23.27 0.76
C ILE A 549 1.24 22.05 -0.05
N THR A 550 2.52 21.98 -0.34
CA THR A 550 3.16 20.83 -1.01
C THR A 550 4.45 20.46 -0.28
N TYR A 551 4.77 19.17 -0.32
CA TYR A 551 6.05 18.62 0.12
C TYR A 551 6.82 18.10 -1.09
N SER A 552 8.11 18.39 -1.15
CA SER A 552 9.01 17.84 -2.17
C SER A 552 9.92 16.80 -1.51
N SER A 553 9.78 15.52 -1.86
CA SER A 553 10.67 14.46 -1.38
C SER A 553 12.10 14.61 -1.91
N VAL A 554 12.30 15.24 -3.07
CA VAL A 554 13.64 15.49 -3.63
C VAL A 554 14.37 16.55 -2.81
N ASN A 555 13.69 17.65 -2.49
CA ASN A 555 14.27 18.74 -1.72
C ASN A 555 14.10 18.56 -0.20
N ASP A 556 13.32 17.59 0.24
CA ASP A 556 12.94 17.37 1.64
C ASP A 556 12.39 18.63 2.34
N THR A 557 11.64 19.45 1.61
CA THR A 557 11.12 20.75 2.08
C THR A 557 9.66 20.94 1.72
N PHE A 558 8.98 21.81 2.47
CA PHE A 558 7.62 22.24 2.17
C PHE A 558 7.58 23.60 1.46
N SER A 559 6.54 23.79 0.65
CA SER A 559 6.17 25.09 0.10
C SER A 559 4.67 25.34 0.23
N VAL A 560 4.28 26.60 0.33
CA VAL A 560 2.90 27.05 0.48
C VAL A 560 2.67 28.19 -0.49
N ALA A 561 1.61 28.11 -1.28
CA ALA A 561 1.23 29.19 -2.18
C ALA A 561 -0.26 29.50 -2.05
N ALA A 562 -0.63 30.78 -2.09
CA ALA A 562 -2.03 31.17 -2.15
C ALA A 562 -2.66 30.66 -3.45
N LYS A 563 -3.95 30.27 -3.39
CA LYS A 563 -4.68 29.78 -4.58
C LYS A 563 -5.18 30.90 -5.47
N ASN A 564 -5.32 32.10 -4.91
CA ASN A 564 -5.70 33.31 -5.64
C ASN A 564 -4.47 34.18 -5.92
N GLY A 565 -4.48 34.83 -7.07
CA GLY A 565 -3.50 35.87 -7.40
C GLY A 565 -3.83 37.21 -6.76
N GLY A 566 -2.99 38.20 -7.03
CA GLY A 566 -3.29 39.60 -6.70
C GLY A 566 -2.64 40.04 -5.41
N SER A 567 -2.58 41.36 -5.22
CA SER A 567 -1.94 42.03 -4.07
C SER A 567 -2.57 41.66 -2.72
N GLY A 568 -3.83 41.21 -2.71
CA GLY A 568 -4.53 40.75 -1.51
C GLY A 568 -4.27 39.29 -1.13
N SER A 569 -3.52 38.52 -1.92
CA SER A 569 -3.15 37.14 -1.56
C SER A 569 -2.08 37.15 -0.45
N ARG A 570 -2.14 36.15 0.45
CA ARG A 570 -1.24 36.06 1.61
C ARG A 570 -0.93 34.62 1.98
N VAL A 571 0.20 34.43 2.65
CA VAL A 571 0.62 33.16 3.26
C VAL A 571 1.18 33.45 4.64
N ASP A 572 0.31 33.32 5.64
CA ASP A 572 0.66 33.49 7.05
C ASP A 572 0.64 32.13 7.74
N ILE A 573 1.73 31.77 8.41
CA ILE A 573 1.92 30.46 9.04
C ILE A 573 2.37 30.67 10.48
N ALA A 574 1.73 30.00 11.44
CA ALA A 574 2.10 30.06 12.85
C ALA A 574 1.84 28.75 13.60
N ASN A 575 2.60 28.54 14.67
CA ASN A 575 2.32 27.50 15.67
C ASN A 575 1.05 27.83 16.48
N VAL A 576 0.47 26.79 17.10
CA VAL A 576 -0.70 26.92 17.96
C VAL A 576 -0.33 26.59 19.41
N GLY A 577 -0.68 27.50 20.32
CA GLY A 577 -0.36 27.35 21.75
C GLY A 577 1.16 27.21 21.96
N ASP A 578 1.55 26.20 22.73
CA ASP A 578 2.94 25.85 23.00
C ASP A 578 3.47 24.67 22.15
N GLY A 579 2.68 24.20 21.17
CA GLY A 579 3.09 23.18 20.18
C GLY A 579 3.97 23.77 19.08
N ASN A 580 4.61 22.93 18.26
CA ASN A 580 5.60 23.39 17.28
C ASN A 580 5.44 22.82 15.85
N LEU A 581 4.25 22.35 15.47
CA LEU A 581 4.02 21.69 14.18
C LEU A 581 4.46 22.55 12.98
N ALA A 582 4.19 23.86 12.98
CA ALA A 582 4.63 24.72 11.88
C ALA A 582 6.16 24.82 11.80
N THR A 583 6.83 24.91 12.94
CA THR A 583 8.30 24.94 12.98
C THR A 583 8.91 23.62 12.52
N VAL A 584 8.31 22.48 12.87
CA VAL A 584 8.77 21.18 12.39
C VAL A 584 8.65 21.05 10.87
N LEU A 585 7.55 21.51 10.28
CA LEU A 585 7.32 21.37 8.84
C LEU A 585 8.10 22.40 8.00
N PHE A 586 8.27 23.62 8.53
CA PHE A 586 8.75 24.76 7.75
C PHE A 586 10.05 25.37 8.29
N GLY A 587 10.54 24.95 9.44
CA GLY A 587 11.64 25.61 10.15
C GLY A 587 11.25 27.01 10.58
N THR A 588 12.01 28.00 10.11
CA THR A 588 11.69 29.41 10.33
C THR A 588 10.48 29.82 9.47
N VAL A 589 9.39 30.24 10.11
CA VAL A 589 8.19 30.75 9.42
C VAL A 589 8.30 32.26 9.16
N PRO A 590 7.72 32.79 8.06
CA PRO A 590 7.74 34.22 7.78
C PRO A 590 7.00 35.03 8.84
N THR A 591 7.61 36.12 9.29
CA THR A 591 7.00 37.09 10.20
C THR A 591 6.76 38.42 9.50
N LYS A 592 5.89 39.26 10.06
CA LYS A 592 5.64 40.62 9.58
C LYS A 592 6.26 41.65 10.53
N ASP A 593 6.75 42.75 9.98
CA ASP A 593 7.19 43.92 10.73
C ASP A 593 5.99 44.73 11.28
N GLU A 594 6.27 45.80 12.03
CA GLU A 594 5.24 46.70 12.59
C GLU A 594 4.37 47.37 11.50
N ASN A 595 4.84 47.40 10.25
CA ASN A 595 4.14 47.96 9.10
C ASN A 595 3.36 46.88 8.31
N GLY A 596 3.36 45.64 8.78
CA GLY A 596 2.67 44.51 8.14
C GLY A 596 3.41 43.90 6.94
N ASN A 597 4.66 44.28 6.68
CA ASN A 597 5.46 43.71 5.60
C ASN A 597 6.18 42.45 6.07
N TYR A 598 6.28 41.44 5.20
CA TYR A 598 7.08 40.26 5.51
C TYR A 598 8.55 40.62 5.70
N VAL A 599 9.14 40.12 6.79
CA VAL A 599 10.57 40.22 7.05
C VAL A 599 11.31 39.25 6.12
N GLU A 600 12.27 39.75 5.35
CA GLU A 600 13.06 38.91 4.44
C GLU A 600 14.10 38.10 5.22
N ASN A 601 14.12 36.78 5.01
CA ASN A 601 15.15 35.89 5.51
C ASN A 601 15.52 34.87 4.43
N THR A 602 16.34 35.30 3.47
CA THR A 602 16.71 34.51 2.30
C THR A 602 17.56 33.28 2.63
N SER A 603 18.13 33.19 3.83
CA SER A 603 18.89 32.01 4.27
C SER A 603 17.96 30.85 4.63
N GLU A 604 16.79 31.16 5.19
CA GLU A 604 15.84 30.17 5.72
C GLU A 604 14.71 29.84 4.73
N TYR A 605 14.26 30.81 3.93
CA TYR A 605 13.14 30.63 3.02
C TYR A 605 13.19 31.57 1.81
N THR A 606 12.34 31.30 0.82
CA THR A 606 12.05 32.23 -0.27
C THR A 606 10.59 32.68 -0.21
N LEU A 607 10.35 33.97 -0.46
CA LEU A 607 9.03 34.56 -0.56
C LEU A 607 8.74 35.02 -1.98
N GLN A 608 7.54 34.72 -2.46
CA GLN A 608 6.98 35.30 -3.67
C GLN A 608 6.01 36.41 -3.28
N LYS A 609 6.30 37.64 -3.70
CA LYS A 609 5.51 38.82 -3.35
C LYS A 609 4.21 38.86 -4.17
N PRO A 610 3.04 39.02 -3.54
CA PRO A 610 1.78 39.12 -4.24
C PRO A 610 1.67 40.45 -4.99
N GLN A 611 1.06 40.44 -6.18
CA GLN A 611 0.84 41.67 -6.97
C GLN A 611 -0.35 41.50 -7.93
N ASP A 612 -1.00 42.61 -8.31
CA ASP A 612 -2.12 42.62 -9.26
C ASP A 612 -1.65 42.64 -10.72
N ALA A 613 -2.51 42.21 -11.64
CA ALA A 613 -2.34 42.40 -13.06
C ALA A 613 -2.68 43.85 -13.46
N LYS A 614 -1.94 44.39 -14.43
CA LYS A 614 -2.18 45.71 -15.02
C LYS A 614 -2.15 45.63 -16.54
N MET A 615 -3.24 46.07 -17.16
CA MET A 615 -3.42 46.11 -18.61
C MET A 615 -3.97 47.47 -19.02
N THR A 616 -3.50 47.99 -20.15
CA THR A 616 -4.03 49.22 -20.77
C THR A 616 -4.88 48.83 -21.97
N ILE A 617 -6.17 49.19 -21.95
CA ILE A 617 -7.16 48.75 -22.93
C ILE A 617 -8.12 49.89 -23.32
N SER A 618 -8.49 49.94 -24.59
CA SER A 618 -9.57 50.78 -25.13
C SER A 618 -10.78 49.92 -25.53
N PHE A 619 -11.98 50.49 -25.47
CA PHE A 619 -13.26 49.82 -25.74
C PHE A 619 -13.99 50.36 -26.98
N ASP A 620 -13.50 51.44 -27.58
CA ASP A 620 -14.11 52.12 -28.74
C ASP A 620 -13.30 51.94 -30.03
N GLY A 621 -12.31 51.05 -30.02
CA GLY A 621 -11.40 50.79 -31.12
C GLY A 621 -10.29 51.83 -31.28
N ASN A 622 -10.32 52.93 -30.52
CA ASN A 622 -9.33 54.00 -30.59
C ASN A 622 -8.25 53.84 -29.51
N PRO A 623 -6.99 53.55 -29.87
CA PRO A 623 -5.90 53.38 -28.90
C PRO A 623 -5.63 54.63 -28.04
N ALA A 624 -5.99 55.82 -28.53
CA ALA A 624 -5.79 57.07 -27.79
C ALA A 624 -6.68 57.20 -26.54
N ASN A 625 -7.78 56.45 -26.49
CA ASN A 625 -8.73 56.45 -25.39
C ASN A 625 -8.49 55.28 -24.40
N ALA A 626 -7.34 54.60 -24.50
CA ALA A 626 -7.04 53.46 -23.65
C ALA A 626 -6.83 53.87 -22.18
N ILE A 627 -7.34 53.04 -21.26
CA ILE A 627 -7.24 53.25 -19.81
C ILE A 627 -6.48 52.09 -19.16
N GLU A 628 -5.70 52.38 -18.10
CA GLU A 628 -5.10 51.34 -17.27
C GLU A 628 -6.19 50.73 -16.37
N ILE A 629 -6.34 49.41 -16.44
CA ILE A 629 -7.16 48.62 -15.55
C ILE A 629 -6.27 47.74 -14.67
N THR A 630 -6.68 47.58 -13.41
CA THR A 630 -6.04 46.68 -12.45
C THR A 630 -6.96 45.49 -12.17
N ARG A 631 -6.42 44.27 -12.16
CA ARG A 631 -7.17 43.03 -11.91
C ARG A 631 -6.40 42.15 -10.93
N THR A 632 -7.10 41.51 -10.02
CA THR A 632 -6.49 40.62 -9.02
C THR A 632 -5.98 39.32 -9.62
N GLU A 633 -6.49 38.91 -10.78
CA GLU A 633 -6.11 37.67 -11.46
C GLU A 633 -5.68 37.92 -12.90
N ASN A 634 -4.95 36.97 -13.47
CA ASN A 634 -4.59 36.98 -14.90
C ASN A 634 -5.74 36.53 -15.79
N LYS A 635 -6.79 35.93 -15.21
CA LYS A 635 -8.02 35.55 -15.90
C LYS A 635 -9.16 36.41 -15.38
N PHE A 636 -9.84 37.14 -16.26
CA PHE A 636 -10.96 37.97 -15.86
C PHE A 636 -11.89 38.25 -17.04
N THR A 637 -13.17 38.44 -16.73
CA THR A 637 -14.19 38.87 -17.70
C THR A 637 -14.35 40.38 -17.65
N LEU A 638 -14.48 41.00 -18.82
CA LEU A 638 -14.71 42.42 -18.98
C LEU A 638 -15.76 42.63 -20.09
N ASP A 639 -16.93 43.14 -19.72
CA ASP A 639 -18.06 43.39 -20.63
C ASP A 639 -18.42 42.18 -21.52
N GLY A 640 -18.36 40.96 -20.95
CA GLY A 640 -18.66 39.70 -21.65
C GLY A 640 -17.53 39.17 -22.53
N VAL A 641 -16.34 39.75 -22.45
CA VAL A 641 -15.11 39.28 -23.09
C VAL A 641 -14.17 38.72 -22.02
N ASP A 642 -13.76 37.47 -22.19
CA ASP A 642 -12.88 36.78 -21.26
C ASP A 642 -11.42 36.96 -21.68
N PHE A 643 -10.61 37.53 -20.79
CA PHE A 643 -9.18 37.73 -20.97
C PHE A 643 -8.38 36.73 -20.14
N GLU A 644 -7.33 36.18 -20.72
CA GLU A 644 -6.27 35.44 -20.03
C GLU A 644 -4.91 36.04 -20.40
N LEU A 645 -4.27 36.73 -19.45
CA LEU A 645 -2.96 37.34 -19.64
C LEU A 645 -1.87 36.28 -19.46
N LEU A 646 -0.99 36.14 -20.45
CA LEU A 646 0.05 35.11 -20.47
C LEU A 646 1.44 35.69 -20.19
N ALA A 647 1.69 36.92 -20.63
CA ALA A 647 2.99 37.58 -20.51
C ALA A 647 2.85 39.11 -20.51
N LYS A 648 3.88 39.78 -20.01
CA LYS A 648 4.03 41.24 -20.17
C LYS A 648 4.29 41.55 -21.64
N THR A 649 3.73 42.63 -22.14
CA THR A 649 4.02 43.11 -23.50
C THR A 649 5.43 43.66 -23.59
N ASP A 650 6.10 43.42 -24.71
CA ASP A 650 7.38 44.05 -25.05
C ASP A 650 7.17 45.35 -25.87
N THR A 651 8.24 45.89 -26.45
CA THR A 651 8.21 47.12 -27.26
C THR A 651 7.46 46.99 -28.58
N THR A 652 6.98 45.79 -28.95
CA THR A 652 6.21 45.57 -30.18
C THR A 652 4.75 46.00 -30.06
N VAL A 653 4.24 46.16 -28.83
CA VAL A 653 2.88 46.60 -28.54
C VAL A 653 2.89 48.02 -27.99
N SER A 654 2.10 48.91 -28.59
CA SER A 654 1.95 50.30 -28.16
C SER A 654 0.62 50.89 -28.64
N ALA A 655 0.35 52.16 -28.34
CA ALA A 655 -0.78 52.87 -28.93
C ALA A 655 -0.71 52.97 -30.47
N GLU A 656 0.49 52.94 -31.05
CA GLU A 656 0.71 52.96 -32.50
C GLU A 656 0.60 51.56 -33.14
N LYS A 657 0.85 50.50 -32.34
CA LYS A 657 0.78 49.09 -32.76
C LYS A 657 0.07 48.26 -31.69
N PRO A 658 -1.24 48.43 -31.51
CA PRO A 658 -1.93 47.76 -30.44
C PRO A 658 -2.32 46.32 -30.83
N ILE A 659 -2.66 45.52 -29.83
CA ILE A 659 -3.27 44.20 -30.04
C ILE A 659 -4.72 44.42 -30.45
N THR A 660 -5.10 43.90 -31.61
CA THR A 660 -6.45 44.00 -32.17
C THR A 660 -7.11 42.63 -32.24
N PHE A 661 -8.44 42.61 -32.27
CA PHE A 661 -9.25 41.41 -32.27
C PHE A 661 -10.06 41.29 -33.56
N SER A 662 -10.01 40.13 -34.21
CA SER A 662 -10.80 39.80 -35.40
C SER A 662 -11.65 38.55 -35.17
N VAL A 663 -12.73 38.42 -35.93
CA VAL A 663 -13.70 37.33 -35.81
C VAL A 663 -13.56 36.41 -37.02
N ASN A 664 -13.25 35.14 -36.81
CA ASN A 664 -13.19 34.12 -37.85
C ASN A 664 -14.32 33.09 -37.67
N ASN A 665 -14.99 32.71 -38.76
CA ASN A 665 -15.92 31.57 -38.76
C ASN A 665 -15.14 30.25 -38.82
N GLN A 666 -15.44 29.32 -37.91
CA GLN A 666 -14.78 28.02 -37.74
C GLN A 666 -15.76 26.85 -37.89
N THR A 667 -16.64 26.92 -38.88
CA THR A 667 -17.70 25.91 -39.06
C THR A 667 -17.14 24.51 -39.38
N ASP A 668 -16.03 24.40 -40.11
CA ASP A 668 -15.40 23.11 -40.40
C ASP A 668 -14.79 22.48 -39.13
N ASP A 669 -14.09 23.27 -38.30
CA ASP A 669 -13.54 22.78 -37.02
C ASP A 669 -14.65 22.29 -36.07
N LEU A 670 -15.79 22.98 -36.04
CA LEU A 670 -16.94 22.60 -35.22
C LEU A 670 -17.63 21.34 -35.77
N TYR A 671 -17.72 21.20 -37.10
CA TYR A 671 -18.19 19.97 -37.74
C TYR A 671 -17.33 18.77 -37.35
N ASP A 672 -16.00 18.88 -37.44
CA ASP A 672 -15.08 17.78 -37.11
C ASP A 672 -15.19 17.36 -35.63
N LYS A 673 -15.35 18.31 -34.71
CA LYS A 673 -15.57 18.02 -33.29
C LYS A 673 -16.88 17.25 -33.05
N ILE A 674 -17.98 17.69 -33.66
CA ILE A 674 -19.29 17.00 -33.54
C ILE A 674 -19.22 15.63 -34.20
N LYS A 675 -18.53 15.49 -35.33
CA LYS A 675 -18.30 14.21 -35.99
C LYS A 675 -17.56 13.24 -35.09
N SER A 676 -16.43 13.64 -34.49
CA SER A 676 -15.70 12.79 -33.55
C SER A 676 -16.55 12.37 -32.35
N PHE A 677 -17.37 13.27 -31.81
CA PHE A 677 -18.30 12.94 -30.71
C PHE A 677 -19.29 11.83 -31.10
N VAL A 678 -19.85 11.89 -32.31
CA VAL A 678 -20.77 10.87 -32.82
C VAL A 678 -20.06 9.54 -33.11
N GLU A 679 -18.83 9.58 -33.63
CA GLU A 679 -18.00 8.39 -33.87
C GLU A 679 -17.68 7.64 -32.58
N ASP A 680 -17.26 8.36 -31.53
CA ASP A 680 -16.97 7.75 -30.22
C ASP A 680 -18.25 7.20 -29.55
N TYR A 681 -19.38 7.91 -29.66
CA TYR A 681 -20.68 7.38 -29.25
C TYR A 681 -21.03 6.07 -29.97
N ASN A 682 -20.84 6.04 -31.30
CA ASN A 682 -21.13 4.86 -32.11
C ASN A 682 -20.24 3.66 -31.74
N ALA A 683 -18.99 3.91 -31.32
CA ALA A 683 -18.09 2.88 -30.83
C ALA A 683 -18.57 2.25 -29.52
N ILE A 684 -19.08 3.06 -28.58
CA ILE A 684 -19.65 2.57 -27.31
C ILE A 684 -20.91 1.74 -27.54
N ILE A 685 -21.83 2.23 -28.38
CA ILE A 685 -23.04 1.49 -28.76
C ILE A 685 -22.67 0.15 -29.40
N LYS A 686 -21.71 0.15 -30.33
CA LYS A 686 -21.21 -1.08 -30.95
C LYS A 686 -20.65 -2.05 -29.91
N LEU A 687 -19.80 -1.57 -29.00
CA LEU A 687 -19.21 -2.39 -27.95
C LEU A 687 -20.29 -3.06 -27.10
N CYS A 688 -21.25 -2.29 -26.60
CA CYS A 688 -22.34 -2.83 -25.77
C CYS A 688 -23.17 -3.87 -26.53
N ASN A 689 -23.54 -3.55 -27.78
CA ASN A 689 -24.34 -4.44 -28.61
C ASN A 689 -23.59 -5.72 -28.99
N ASP A 690 -22.30 -5.64 -29.31
CA ASP A 690 -21.46 -6.81 -29.62
C ASP A 690 -21.40 -7.74 -28.39
N LYS A 691 -21.15 -7.22 -27.18
CA LYS A 691 -21.11 -8.04 -25.96
C LYS A 691 -22.45 -8.70 -25.62
N VAL A 692 -23.57 -8.01 -25.86
CA VAL A 692 -24.93 -8.52 -25.56
C VAL A 692 -25.44 -9.48 -26.63
N SER A 693 -25.08 -9.27 -27.89
CA SER A 693 -25.57 -10.09 -29.02
C SER A 693 -24.68 -11.28 -29.35
N GLU A 694 -23.40 -11.27 -28.94
CA GLU A 694 -22.48 -12.38 -29.15
C GLU A 694 -23.03 -13.64 -28.46
N ARG A 695 -23.31 -14.68 -29.24
CA ARG A 695 -23.82 -15.95 -28.73
C ARG A 695 -22.65 -16.89 -28.40
N LYS A 696 -22.90 -17.76 -27.42
CA LYS A 696 -22.01 -18.90 -27.18
C LYS A 696 -21.98 -19.81 -28.40
N ASP A 697 -20.87 -20.50 -28.57
CA ASP A 697 -20.75 -21.54 -29.59
C ASP A 697 -21.82 -22.63 -29.35
N THR A 698 -22.51 -23.04 -30.41
CA THR A 698 -23.63 -24.01 -30.34
C THR A 698 -23.16 -25.44 -30.49
N ASP A 699 -22.01 -25.65 -31.11
CA ASP A 699 -21.58 -26.96 -31.57
C ASP A 699 -20.74 -27.68 -30.51
N GLU A 700 -20.02 -26.93 -29.66
CA GLU A 700 -19.15 -27.46 -28.60
C GLU A 700 -19.21 -26.60 -27.32
N THR A 701 -19.21 -27.24 -26.14
CA THR A 701 -19.20 -26.54 -24.85
C THR A 701 -17.76 -26.26 -24.40
N TYR A 702 -17.35 -25.00 -24.48
CA TYR A 702 -16.03 -24.55 -24.02
C TYR A 702 -16.09 -24.02 -22.59
N ASN A 703 -15.63 -24.82 -21.62
CA ASN A 703 -15.45 -24.38 -20.24
C ASN A 703 -14.04 -23.75 -20.07
N PRO A 704 -13.84 -22.86 -19.08
CA PRO A 704 -12.51 -22.40 -18.72
C PRO A 704 -11.58 -23.59 -18.44
N LEU A 705 -10.34 -23.51 -18.92
CA LEU A 705 -9.37 -24.59 -18.71
C LEU A 705 -8.94 -24.64 -17.25
N THR A 706 -8.87 -25.84 -16.71
CA THR A 706 -8.23 -26.12 -15.41
C THR A 706 -6.71 -25.99 -15.54
N ASP A 707 -6.01 -25.80 -14.43
CA ASP A 707 -4.54 -25.69 -14.42
C ASP A 707 -3.87 -26.95 -15.02
N ALA A 708 -4.47 -28.13 -14.79
CA ALA A 708 -4.00 -29.38 -15.38
C ALA A 708 -4.17 -29.41 -16.91
N GLN A 709 -5.33 -28.99 -17.43
CA GLN A 709 -5.57 -28.93 -18.87
C GLN A 709 -4.66 -27.89 -19.55
N LYS A 710 -4.38 -26.76 -18.89
CA LYS A 710 -3.44 -25.76 -19.41
C LYS A 710 -2.01 -26.30 -19.50
N ALA A 711 -1.58 -27.15 -18.57
CA ALA A 711 -0.25 -27.75 -18.59
C ALA A 711 -0.04 -28.73 -19.77
N ASP A 712 -1.13 -29.31 -20.28
CA ASP A 712 -1.12 -30.30 -21.37
C ASP A 712 -1.38 -29.68 -22.77
N MET A 713 -1.54 -28.36 -22.88
CA MET A 713 -1.87 -27.64 -24.12
C MET A 713 -0.80 -26.59 -24.48
N SER A 714 -0.62 -26.30 -25.76
CA SER A 714 0.24 -25.19 -26.21
C SER A 714 -0.39 -23.82 -25.96
N GLU A 715 0.43 -22.75 -25.91
CA GLU A 715 -0.06 -21.38 -25.68
C GLU A 715 -1.11 -20.92 -26.71
N ASP A 716 -0.93 -21.27 -27.98
CA ASP A 716 -1.89 -20.94 -29.04
C ASP A 716 -3.21 -21.72 -28.90
N GLU A 717 -3.15 -22.97 -28.46
CA GLU A 717 -4.35 -23.77 -28.16
C GLU A 717 -5.09 -23.21 -26.95
N ILE A 718 -4.38 -22.82 -25.88
CA ILE A 718 -4.96 -22.17 -24.70
C ILE A 718 -5.64 -20.86 -25.11
N LYS A 719 -4.96 -20.02 -25.89
CA LYS A 719 -5.50 -18.74 -26.36
C LYS A 719 -6.76 -18.92 -27.20
N ASN A 720 -6.75 -19.84 -28.15
CA ASN A 720 -7.91 -20.13 -29.00
C ASN A 720 -9.07 -20.72 -28.17
N TRP A 721 -8.78 -21.59 -27.21
CA TRP A 721 -9.77 -22.17 -26.32
C TRP A 721 -10.41 -21.12 -25.41
N GLU A 722 -9.59 -20.30 -24.74
CA GLU A 722 -10.09 -19.22 -23.89
C GLU A 722 -10.88 -18.18 -24.69
N ALA A 723 -10.47 -17.88 -25.93
CA ALA A 723 -11.23 -17.00 -26.82
C ALA A 723 -12.63 -17.57 -27.10
N LYS A 724 -12.75 -18.87 -27.38
CA LYS A 724 -14.06 -19.54 -27.55
C LYS A 724 -14.86 -19.59 -26.24
N ALA A 725 -14.21 -19.87 -25.12
CA ALA A 725 -14.85 -19.95 -23.80
C ALA A 725 -15.38 -18.59 -23.30
N LYS A 726 -14.77 -17.48 -23.73
CA LYS A 726 -15.22 -16.11 -23.43
C LYS A 726 -16.43 -15.66 -24.25
N LYS A 727 -16.69 -16.27 -25.42
CA LYS A 727 -17.77 -15.83 -26.31
C LYS A 727 -19.11 -15.87 -25.61
N GLY A 728 -19.87 -14.78 -25.74
CA GLY A 728 -21.24 -14.70 -25.21
C GLY A 728 -21.34 -14.81 -23.69
N ILE A 729 -20.29 -14.44 -22.96
CA ILE A 729 -20.29 -14.40 -21.49
C ILE A 729 -21.24 -13.33 -20.91
N LEU A 730 -21.54 -12.30 -21.71
CA LEU A 730 -22.53 -11.26 -21.42
C LEU A 730 -23.72 -11.29 -22.40
N ASN A 731 -23.95 -12.43 -23.06
CA ASN A 731 -25.09 -12.58 -23.97
C ASN A 731 -26.40 -12.31 -23.23
N GLY A 732 -27.23 -11.41 -23.75
CA GLY A 732 -28.50 -11.04 -23.15
C GLY A 732 -28.38 -10.28 -21.81
N ASP A 733 -27.23 -9.68 -21.52
CA ASP A 733 -27.04 -8.94 -20.27
C ASP A 733 -27.95 -7.70 -20.21
N SER A 734 -28.76 -7.62 -19.16
CA SER A 734 -29.76 -6.54 -19.01
C SER A 734 -29.12 -5.20 -18.68
N ILE A 735 -27.97 -5.16 -18.00
CA ILE A 735 -27.32 -3.90 -17.62
C ILE A 735 -26.81 -3.21 -18.89
N LEU A 736 -26.07 -3.94 -19.73
CA LEU A 736 -25.56 -3.39 -20.99
C LEU A 736 -26.68 -3.08 -21.99
N SER A 737 -27.73 -3.91 -22.06
CA SER A 737 -28.90 -3.63 -22.91
C SER A 737 -29.63 -2.34 -22.50
N ASN A 738 -29.79 -2.12 -21.19
CA ASN A 738 -30.40 -0.90 -20.66
C ASN A 738 -29.50 0.31 -20.89
N LEU A 739 -28.18 0.18 -20.72
CA LEU A 739 -27.22 1.24 -21.04
C LEU A 739 -27.31 1.67 -22.51
N SER A 740 -27.27 0.73 -23.47
CA SER A 740 -27.42 1.04 -24.90
C SER A 740 -28.75 1.76 -25.18
N THR A 741 -29.83 1.35 -24.50
CA THR A 741 -31.15 1.96 -24.67
C THR A 741 -31.19 3.38 -24.10
N ASP A 742 -30.66 3.59 -22.90
CA ASP A 742 -30.59 4.89 -22.24
C ASP A 742 -29.75 5.87 -23.08
N LEU A 743 -28.56 5.44 -23.56
CA LEU A 743 -27.67 6.22 -24.42
C LEU A 743 -28.32 6.61 -25.76
N ARG A 744 -29.07 5.67 -26.36
CA ARG A 744 -29.79 5.95 -27.62
C ARG A 744 -30.91 6.96 -27.40
N SER A 745 -31.66 6.82 -26.32
CA SER A 745 -32.79 7.70 -25.99
C SER A 745 -32.29 9.13 -25.69
N SER A 746 -31.17 9.27 -24.98
CA SER A 746 -30.57 10.59 -24.72
C SER A 746 -30.11 11.34 -25.98
N MET A 747 -29.80 10.62 -27.08
CA MET A 747 -29.42 11.22 -28.36
C MET A 747 -30.61 11.46 -29.30
N THR A 748 -31.59 10.55 -29.32
CA THR A 748 -32.63 10.54 -30.38
C THR A 748 -33.95 11.15 -29.97
N ASP A 749 -34.26 11.21 -28.67
CA ASP A 749 -35.51 11.80 -28.18
C ASP A 749 -35.50 13.33 -28.34
N GLN A 750 -36.67 13.88 -28.65
CA GLN A 750 -36.87 15.32 -28.78
C GLN A 750 -36.51 16.06 -27.48
N VAL A 751 -35.74 17.14 -27.59
CA VAL A 751 -35.54 18.09 -26.48
C VAL A 751 -36.86 18.82 -26.27
N ALA A 752 -37.54 18.57 -25.16
CA ALA A 752 -38.91 19.05 -24.94
C ALA A 752 -38.95 20.57 -24.81
N SER A 753 -37.96 21.17 -24.15
CA SER A 753 -37.85 22.64 -24.00
C SER A 753 -37.71 23.36 -25.35
N MET A 754 -37.06 22.73 -26.32
CA MET A 754 -36.77 23.30 -27.65
C MET A 754 -37.74 22.82 -28.73
N LYS A 755 -38.53 21.78 -28.48
CA LYS A 755 -39.32 21.05 -29.48
C LYS A 755 -38.50 20.67 -30.72
N ALA A 756 -37.23 20.32 -30.52
CA ALA A 756 -36.27 20.02 -31.59
C ALA A 756 -35.48 18.74 -31.30
N ALA A 757 -34.93 18.11 -32.33
CA ALA A 757 -34.16 16.87 -32.22
C ALA A 757 -32.94 16.87 -33.15
N LEU A 758 -31.99 15.94 -32.92
CA LEU A 758 -30.74 15.85 -33.69
C LEU A 758 -30.96 15.63 -35.20
N TYR A 759 -32.04 14.96 -35.60
CA TYR A 759 -32.29 14.70 -37.03
C TYR A 759 -32.54 15.99 -37.82
N GLU A 760 -33.01 17.06 -37.17
CA GLU A 760 -33.24 18.37 -37.81
C GLU A 760 -31.93 19.07 -38.20
N ILE A 761 -30.82 18.70 -37.54
CA ILE A 761 -29.49 19.25 -37.82
C ILE A 761 -28.60 18.24 -38.57
N GLY A 762 -29.20 17.21 -39.17
CA GLY A 762 -28.48 16.23 -39.99
C GLY A 762 -27.87 15.05 -39.22
N ILE A 763 -28.12 14.90 -37.92
CA ILE A 763 -27.62 13.76 -37.13
C ILE A 763 -28.78 12.81 -36.81
N SER A 764 -28.81 11.64 -37.44
CA SER A 764 -29.94 10.72 -37.31
C SER A 764 -29.51 9.25 -37.32
N THR A 765 -30.37 8.35 -36.85
CA THR A 765 -30.17 6.91 -37.06
C THR A 765 -30.36 6.56 -38.52
N LYS A 766 -29.56 5.64 -39.05
CA LYS A 766 -29.68 5.20 -40.44
C LYS A 766 -31.07 4.63 -40.74
N ALA A 767 -31.75 5.20 -41.73
CA ALA A 767 -33.11 4.80 -42.10
C ALA A 767 -33.15 3.32 -42.56
N ASN A 768 -34.14 2.57 -42.07
CA ASN A 768 -34.41 1.16 -42.41
C ASN A 768 -33.27 0.16 -42.08
N ASP A 769 -32.29 0.55 -41.26
CA ASP A 769 -31.19 -0.32 -40.87
C ASP A 769 -31.35 -0.82 -39.42
N TYR A 770 -32.13 -1.88 -39.25
CA TYR A 770 -32.30 -2.55 -37.96
C TYR A 770 -31.00 -3.21 -37.46
N SER A 771 -29.99 -3.38 -38.33
CA SER A 771 -28.68 -3.93 -37.95
C SER A 771 -27.73 -2.88 -37.36
N ALA A 772 -28.03 -1.59 -37.52
CA ALA A 772 -27.26 -0.49 -36.96
C ALA A 772 -27.42 -0.34 -35.43
N ASN A 773 -28.40 -1.03 -34.80
CA ASN A 773 -28.58 -1.15 -33.36
C ASN A 773 -28.41 0.15 -32.54
N GLY A 774 -28.86 1.29 -33.07
CA GLY A 774 -28.81 2.59 -32.38
C GLY A 774 -27.61 3.48 -32.69
N GLN A 775 -26.77 3.10 -33.67
CA GLN A 775 -25.73 3.97 -34.22
C GLN A 775 -26.32 5.12 -35.04
N LEU A 776 -25.63 6.26 -35.00
CA LEU A 776 -25.96 7.51 -35.68
C LEU A 776 -25.14 7.71 -36.95
N THR A 777 -25.71 8.46 -37.89
CA THR A 777 -25.10 8.91 -39.14
C THR A 777 -25.22 10.43 -39.26
N ILE A 778 -24.28 11.05 -39.95
CA ILE A 778 -24.21 12.51 -40.13
C ILE A 778 -24.38 12.86 -41.61
N ASP A 779 -25.32 13.75 -41.90
CA ASP A 779 -25.42 14.49 -43.16
C ASP A 779 -24.56 15.76 -43.05
N GLU A 780 -23.40 15.74 -43.71
CA GLU A 780 -22.38 16.79 -43.61
C GLU A 780 -22.92 18.16 -44.06
N ASP A 781 -23.62 18.22 -45.19
CA ASP A 781 -24.12 19.47 -45.76
C ASP A 781 -25.18 20.09 -44.85
N THR A 782 -26.09 19.27 -44.33
CA THR A 782 -27.15 19.72 -43.42
C THR A 782 -26.58 20.22 -42.09
N LEU A 783 -25.60 19.50 -41.54
CA LEU A 783 -24.95 19.90 -40.29
C LEU A 783 -24.14 21.19 -40.47
N LYS A 784 -23.31 21.30 -41.51
CA LYS A 784 -22.54 22.52 -41.80
C LYS A 784 -23.46 23.72 -42.05
N ASN A 785 -24.60 23.54 -42.69
CA ASN A 785 -25.60 24.59 -42.86
C ASN A 785 -26.20 25.03 -41.52
N ALA A 786 -26.58 24.09 -40.67
CA ALA A 786 -27.11 24.39 -39.33
C ALA A 786 -26.09 25.15 -38.45
N LEU A 787 -24.82 24.76 -38.49
CA LEU A 787 -23.73 25.40 -37.74
C LEU A 787 -23.41 26.82 -38.25
N ASN A 788 -23.51 27.06 -39.56
CA ASN A 788 -23.28 28.38 -40.15
C ASN A 788 -24.44 29.35 -39.88
N ASN A 789 -25.68 28.89 -40.09
CA ASN A 789 -26.84 29.78 -40.15
C ASN A 789 -27.60 29.87 -38.82
N ASN A 790 -27.47 28.87 -37.95
CA ASN A 790 -28.19 28.81 -36.67
C ASN A 790 -27.33 28.22 -35.52
N PRO A 791 -26.11 28.73 -35.27
CA PRO A 791 -25.22 28.18 -34.24
C PRO A 791 -25.85 28.16 -32.85
N ASP A 792 -26.62 29.19 -32.48
CA ASP A 792 -27.30 29.28 -31.17
C ASP A 792 -28.37 28.19 -31.00
N LYS A 793 -29.06 27.81 -32.09
CA LYS A 793 -30.05 26.71 -32.07
C LYS A 793 -29.34 25.39 -31.80
N VAL A 794 -28.20 25.15 -32.45
CA VAL A 794 -27.38 23.94 -32.24
C VAL A 794 -26.84 23.93 -30.81
N ALA A 795 -26.25 25.03 -30.33
CA ALA A 795 -25.76 25.13 -28.96
C ALA A 795 -26.86 24.83 -27.92
N SER A 796 -28.03 25.43 -28.09
CA SER A 796 -29.16 25.25 -27.18
C SER A 796 -29.72 23.82 -27.20
N LEU A 797 -29.68 23.13 -28.35
CA LEU A 797 -30.12 21.74 -28.47
C LEU A 797 -29.27 20.79 -27.60
N PHE A 798 -27.98 21.09 -27.43
CA PHE A 798 -27.09 20.31 -26.58
C PHE A 798 -27.09 20.76 -25.12
N THR A 799 -27.10 22.08 -24.87
CA THR A 799 -26.76 22.68 -23.56
C THR A 799 -27.95 23.13 -22.72
N SER A 800 -29.18 23.07 -23.25
CA SER A 800 -30.40 23.28 -22.46
C SER A 800 -30.49 22.32 -21.27
N GLU A 801 -31.33 22.64 -20.29
CA GLU A 801 -31.51 21.85 -19.06
C GLU A 801 -31.88 20.38 -19.35
N ASP A 802 -32.73 20.13 -20.37
CA ASP A 802 -33.07 18.81 -20.91
C ASP A 802 -32.34 18.50 -22.24
N GLY A 803 -31.26 19.24 -22.52
CA GLY A 803 -30.45 19.13 -23.72
C GLY A 803 -29.74 17.78 -23.86
N ILE A 804 -29.21 17.51 -25.06
CA ILE A 804 -28.53 16.25 -25.37
C ILE A 804 -27.33 16.00 -24.43
N ALA A 805 -26.54 17.03 -24.14
CA ALA A 805 -25.36 16.88 -23.29
C ALA A 805 -25.75 16.55 -21.84
N ALA A 806 -26.73 17.26 -21.27
CA ALA A 806 -27.22 16.99 -19.92
C ALA A 806 -27.80 15.57 -19.78
N ARG A 807 -28.61 15.13 -20.76
CA ARG A 807 -29.16 13.76 -20.79
C ARG A 807 -28.06 12.70 -20.89
N MET A 808 -27.10 12.89 -21.79
CA MET A 808 -25.95 11.98 -21.93
C MET A 808 -25.12 11.91 -20.65
N GLN A 809 -24.82 13.06 -20.03
CA GLN A 809 -24.09 13.12 -18.77
C GLN A 809 -24.83 12.37 -17.67
N SER A 810 -26.15 12.52 -17.58
CA SER A 810 -26.96 11.77 -16.60
C SER A 810 -26.89 10.26 -16.80
N VAL A 811 -26.89 9.77 -18.04
CA VAL A 811 -26.76 8.33 -18.34
C VAL A 811 -25.36 7.83 -17.98
N ILE A 812 -24.33 8.59 -18.32
CA ILE A 812 -22.93 8.27 -17.97
C ILE A 812 -22.76 8.22 -16.46
N ASP A 813 -23.15 9.27 -15.73
CA ASP A 813 -23.02 9.34 -14.28
C ASP A 813 -23.80 8.22 -13.57
N LYS A 814 -25.01 7.90 -14.04
CA LYS A 814 -25.79 6.75 -13.53
C LYS A 814 -25.00 5.43 -13.58
N ASN A 815 -24.10 5.28 -14.54
CA ASN A 815 -23.35 4.04 -14.76
C ASN A 815 -21.93 4.07 -14.18
N ILE A 816 -21.23 5.22 -14.18
CA ILE A 816 -19.80 5.30 -13.86
C ILE A 816 -19.41 6.35 -12.81
N LYS A 817 -20.37 7.04 -12.17
CA LYS A 817 -20.00 7.96 -11.07
C LYS A 817 -19.44 7.21 -9.87
N THR A 818 -18.57 7.89 -9.12
CA THR A 818 -17.97 7.38 -7.86
C THR A 818 -18.26 8.28 -6.65
N THR A 819 -18.93 9.42 -6.88
CA THR A 819 -19.27 10.42 -5.86
C THR A 819 -20.73 10.29 -5.47
N GLY A 820 -21.01 10.20 -4.16
CA GLY A 820 -22.38 10.04 -3.65
C GLY A 820 -23.00 8.65 -3.87
N GLY A 821 -22.17 7.63 -4.14
CA GLY A 821 -22.55 6.25 -4.42
C GLY A 821 -22.03 5.77 -5.78
N ASP A 822 -21.72 4.48 -5.89
CA ASP A 822 -21.17 3.89 -7.11
C ASP A 822 -22.22 3.76 -8.21
N GLY A 823 -21.85 4.13 -9.44
CA GLY A 823 -22.65 3.88 -10.64
C GLY A 823 -22.84 2.39 -10.90
N ILE A 824 -23.86 2.04 -11.70
CA ILE A 824 -24.30 0.65 -11.90
C ILE A 824 -23.15 -0.29 -12.34
N LEU A 825 -22.32 0.14 -13.30
CA LEU A 825 -21.22 -0.67 -13.81
C LEU A 825 -20.09 -0.81 -12.78
N ILE A 826 -19.80 0.27 -12.04
CA ILE A 826 -18.79 0.27 -10.98
C ILE A 826 -19.23 -0.62 -9.82
N ALA A 827 -20.48 -0.53 -9.37
CA ALA A 827 -21.03 -1.42 -8.35
C ALA A 827 -21.02 -2.90 -8.79
N LYS A 828 -21.11 -3.15 -10.10
CA LYS A 828 -21.06 -4.51 -10.67
C LYS A 828 -19.65 -5.08 -10.75
N ALA A 829 -18.69 -4.33 -11.27
CA ALA A 829 -17.37 -4.82 -11.67
C ALA A 829 -16.17 -4.09 -11.05
N GLY A 830 -16.38 -2.96 -10.37
CA GLY A 830 -15.33 -2.10 -9.83
C GLY A 830 -14.62 -1.29 -10.92
N VAL A 831 -13.54 -0.62 -10.53
CA VAL A 831 -12.68 0.16 -11.43
C VAL A 831 -11.27 -0.41 -11.39
N ASP A 832 -10.60 -0.51 -12.53
CA ASP A 832 -9.19 -0.89 -12.57
C ASP A 832 -8.31 0.22 -11.95
N ASN A 833 -7.26 -0.19 -11.23
CA ASN A 833 -6.25 0.71 -10.65
C ASN A 833 -6.77 1.71 -9.59
N SER A 834 -7.87 1.37 -8.89
CA SER A 834 -8.33 2.14 -7.73
C SER A 834 -7.46 1.86 -6.50
N THR A 835 -7.10 2.91 -5.75
CA THR A 835 -6.44 2.79 -4.43
C THR A 835 -7.42 2.42 -3.31
N LYS A 836 -8.73 2.40 -3.60
CA LYS A 836 -9.78 1.98 -2.65
C LYS A 836 -10.01 0.47 -2.74
N VAL A 837 -10.39 -0.13 -1.61
CA VAL A 837 -10.81 -1.53 -1.56
C VAL A 837 -12.05 -1.72 -2.43
N ASP A 838 -11.92 -2.50 -3.51
CA ASP A 838 -13.01 -2.81 -4.45
C ASP A 838 -14.01 -3.77 -3.78
N ASN A 839 -15.22 -3.25 -3.52
CA ASN A 839 -16.33 -3.98 -2.91
C ASN A 839 -17.45 -4.32 -3.90
N SER A 840 -17.16 -4.29 -5.20
CA SER A 840 -18.12 -4.59 -6.27
C SER A 840 -18.63 -6.03 -6.20
N THR A 841 -19.77 -6.27 -6.85
CA THR A 841 -20.45 -7.56 -6.83
C THR A 841 -19.55 -8.69 -7.34
N LEU A 842 -18.88 -8.49 -8.48
CA LEU A 842 -18.00 -9.51 -9.07
C LEU A 842 -16.70 -9.69 -8.27
N THR A 843 -16.16 -8.63 -7.63
CA THR A 843 -14.99 -8.75 -6.76
C THR A 843 -15.29 -9.56 -5.49
N LYS A 844 -16.48 -9.38 -4.91
CA LYS A 844 -16.97 -10.23 -3.81
C LYS A 844 -17.13 -11.68 -4.26
N GLU A 845 -17.73 -11.91 -5.43
CA GLU A 845 -17.90 -13.26 -5.98
C GLU A 845 -16.55 -13.97 -6.20
N VAL A 846 -15.55 -13.26 -6.76
CA VAL A 846 -14.18 -13.78 -6.93
C VAL A 846 -13.53 -14.07 -5.57
N THR A 847 -13.75 -13.22 -4.58
CA THR A 847 -13.24 -13.42 -3.20
C THR A 847 -13.86 -14.66 -2.55
N ASP A 848 -15.16 -14.88 -2.73
CA ASP A 848 -15.86 -16.07 -2.22
C ASP A 848 -15.34 -17.35 -2.89
N TYR A 849 -15.13 -17.33 -4.21
CA TYR A 849 -14.51 -18.47 -4.91
C TYR A 849 -13.08 -18.72 -4.43
N ASN A 850 -12.27 -17.68 -4.19
CA ASN A 850 -10.92 -17.84 -3.65
C ASN A 850 -10.94 -18.49 -2.26
N THR A 851 -11.86 -18.05 -1.39
CA THR A 851 -12.06 -18.62 -0.05
C THR A 851 -12.45 -20.10 -0.16
N LYS A 852 -13.41 -20.43 -1.03
CA LYS A 852 -13.84 -21.82 -1.24
C LYS A 852 -12.72 -22.70 -1.81
N ILE A 853 -11.94 -22.19 -2.75
CA ILE A 853 -10.77 -22.88 -3.29
C ILE A 853 -9.75 -23.14 -2.18
N LYS A 854 -9.48 -22.15 -1.32
CA LYS A 854 -8.55 -22.29 -0.19
C LYS A 854 -9.02 -23.38 0.78
N GLU A 855 -10.29 -23.37 1.18
CA GLU A 855 -10.88 -24.40 2.04
C GLU A 855 -10.79 -25.80 1.42
N LEU A 856 -11.10 -25.92 0.13
CA LEU A 856 -11.04 -27.20 -0.58
C LEU A 856 -9.60 -27.69 -0.76
N LYS A 857 -8.63 -26.79 -0.97
CA LYS A 857 -7.19 -27.12 -1.01
C LYS A 857 -6.69 -27.60 0.36
N THR A 858 -7.10 -26.96 1.45
CA THR A 858 -6.81 -27.44 2.81
C THR A 858 -7.42 -28.82 3.04
N LEU A 859 -8.68 -29.02 2.68
CA LEU A 859 -9.34 -30.33 2.77
C LEU A 859 -8.64 -31.40 1.94
N LEU A 860 -8.23 -31.07 0.71
CA LEU A 860 -7.49 -31.97 -0.17
C LEU A 860 -6.17 -32.40 0.48
N ALA A 861 -5.40 -31.45 1.02
CA ALA A 861 -4.15 -31.74 1.71
C ALA A 861 -4.36 -32.64 2.93
N THR A 862 -5.36 -32.36 3.77
CA THR A 862 -5.71 -33.21 4.91
C THR A 862 -6.13 -34.62 4.48
N GLN A 863 -6.93 -34.76 3.42
CA GLN A 863 -7.32 -36.07 2.90
C GLN A 863 -6.11 -36.83 2.35
N GLN A 864 -5.23 -36.16 1.60
CA GLN A 864 -4.00 -36.74 1.09
C GLN A 864 -3.14 -37.25 2.25
N GLU A 865 -2.89 -36.43 3.27
CA GLU A 865 -2.13 -36.82 4.46
C GLU A 865 -2.75 -38.03 5.18
N GLN A 866 -4.08 -38.04 5.38
CA GLN A 866 -4.78 -39.17 5.98
C GLN A 866 -4.65 -40.46 5.16
N TYR A 867 -4.78 -40.38 3.82
CA TYR A 867 -4.63 -41.55 2.97
C TYR A 867 -3.18 -42.02 2.91
N TYR A 868 -2.21 -41.11 2.79
CA TYR A 868 -0.79 -41.44 2.87
C TYR A 868 -0.46 -42.12 4.21
N ALA A 869 -0.93 -41.59 5.34
CA ALA A 869 -0.73 -42.23 6.65
C ALA A 869 -1.35 -43.63 6.75
N LYS A 870 -2.53 -43.86 6.13
CA LYS A 870 -3.14 -45.19 6.04
C LYS A 870 -2.32 -46.14 5.16
N PHE A 871 -1.79 -45.67 4.03
CA PHE A 871 -0.92 -46.47 3.17
C PHE A 871 0.42 -46.78 3.84
N THR A 872 1.03 -45.82 4.54
CA THR A 872 2.25 -46.05 5.32
C THR A 872 2.03 -47.10 6.42
N ARG A 873 0.90 -47.06 7.14
CA ARG A 873 0.55 -48.09 8.13
C ARG A 873 0.33 -49.46 7.49
N LEU A 874 -0.31 -49.51 6.32
CA LEU A 874 -0.50 -50.73 5.56
C LEU A 874 0.85 -51.32 5.10
N GLU A 875 1.76 -50.50 4.61
CA GLU A 875 3.11 -50.93 4.21
C GLU A 875 3.92 -51.45 5.39
N GLN A 876 3.84 -50.79 6.56
CA GLN A 876 4.45 -51.29 7.80
C GLN A 876 3.86 -52.65 8.21
N TYR A 877 2.54 -52.82 8.09
CA TYR A 877 1.89 -54.09 8.40
C TYR A 877 2.30 -55.21 7.42
N LEU A 878 2.34 -54.91 6.13
CA LEU A 878 2.81 -55.84 5.09
C LEU A 878 4.27 -56.20 5.26
N SER A 879 5.13 -55.23 5.61
CA SER A 879 6.54 -55.46 5.91
C SER A 879 6.70 -56.40 7.10
N ASN A 880 6.00 -56.15 8.21
CA ASN A 880 6.01 -57.03 9.39
C ASN A 880 5.46 -58.43 9.09
N MET A 881 4.41 -58.52 8.26
CA MET A 881 3.81 -59.80 7.86
C MET A 881 4.74 -60.60 6.94
N ASN A 882 5.44 -59.95 6.01
CA ASN A 882 6.47 -60.58 5.17
C ASN A 882 7.67 -61.06 6.01
N SER A 883 8.08 -60.30 7.04
CA SER A 883 9.11 -60.72 7.99
C SER A 883 8.67 -61.94 8.82
N GLN A 884 7.40 -62.00 9.26
CA GLN A 884 6.85 -63.19 9.95
C GLN A 884 6.71 -64.40 9.02
N ALA A 885 6.25 -64.22 7.79
CA ALA A 885 6.14 -65.30 6.80
C ALA A 885 7.52 -65.89 6.46
N SER A 886 8.55 -65.05 6.36
CA SER A 886 9.96 -65.46 6.20
C SER A 886 10.44 -66.31 7.39
N LEU A 887 10.12 -65.91 8.63
CA LEU A 887 10.42 -66.69 9.85
C LEU A 887 9.76 -68.09 9.81
N PHE A 888 8.51 -68.19 9.35
CA PHE A 888 7.83 -69.47 9.19
C PHE A 888 8.49 -70.35 8.12
N GLN A 889 8.90 -69.81 6.97
CA GLN A 889 9.61 -70.56 5.93
C GLN A 889 10.98 -71.09 6.40
N THR A 890 11.70 -70.33 7.24
CA THR A 890 12.95 -70.82 7.83
C THR A 890 12.73 -71.89 8.91
N SER A 891 11.61 -71.85 9.65
CA SER A 891 11.30 -72.84 10.70
C SER A 891 10.80 -74.19 10.19
N THR A 892 10.31 -74.27 8.96
CA THR A 892 9.90 -75.54 8.31
C THR A 892 11.03 -76.22 7.53
N SER A 893 12.23 -75.63 7.52
CA SER A 893 13.40 -76.10 6.76
C SER A 893 14.48 -76.74 7.66
N SER A 894 14.15 -77.13 8.89
CA SER A 894 15.04 -77.83 9.84
C SER A 894 14.55 -79.25 10.13
#